data_AF-A0A081C3Y5-F1
#
_entry.id   AF-A0A081C3Y5-F1
#
_cell.length_a   1.000
_cell.length_b   1.000
_cell.length_c   1.000
_cell.angle_alpha   90.00
_cell.angle_beta   90.00
_cell.angle_gamma   90.00
#
_symmetry.space_group_name_H-M   'P 1'
#
loop_
_entity.id
_entity.type
_entity.pdbx_description
1 polymer ?
#
loop_
_entity_poly.entity_id
_entity_poly.type
_entity_poly.pdbx_seq_one_letter_code
_entity_poly.pdbx_strand_id
1 'polypeptide(L)'
;MKDKRFCVISLMFLGVLSITTLSYAWSGEPWAPISRATITARANEMIDSTWSPHNNIYNFGYGSTWHWFYTGTTYTGQAYSQSNPQENWSEFLSYVNNTGGGNTYYGNDCSGFVSIAWRLPLRYTTSTFGTDCASSGGYCEKLGEAGSGSSVSLEQGDAFNDAGSHILLFNRYVTGGIESMEQTPWTARRQTLSWSYLSVYTPVRRNDIIEPIEGCTDPNAINYNPDATTDDGSCEYLSFNEYAGILAKSLSSQITNHYYYPWVDSMAGNKTAAWILVGNPSSAQTATVTIKLAGTTIESFTVSPGAVVAKKMNEQFGGPCEVESDINVYTTQRVNANGYLNEYAGLPGNSLANHYYYPWVDSMAGNKTTAWILVGNPSSTQTAAVTIKLAGTILENFTLNPGTMTAKKIVEKTGGPIEVESNIGIYTTQRVVFNSSFSEYAGIPGNNISNQYYYPWIDSMTGNKTTSWILVGNPSSTQTATITLTLAGNSLENFTLAPGAVTAKKMIEKIGGPLKIESNITVYTTQRVTWITATGPVANMKSFYHDQNTSSTTDRAVLAGLANHHYYPWIDSVTGNETTAWILVGNPSTTQTANVIVKFAGNIIENFTVAPGTVTAKKMIEQMGGPLEVQSDIAVYTTQRAVYRGSFNEYGGIVVDNQNENSYLLWTK
;
A
#
# COMPACT_ATOMS: atom_id res chain seq x y z
N MET A 1 31.11 -10.08 -30.00
CA MET A 1 32.18 -11.09 -30.09
C MET A 1 32.73 -11.35 -28.70
N LYS A 2 32.57 -12.60 -28.21
CA LYS A 2 33.30 -13.30 -27.12
C LYS A 2 33.45 -12.62 -25.75
N ASP A 3 33.47 -13.29 -24.60
CA ASP A 3 32.96 -14.56 -24.08
C ASP A 3 33.43 -14.54 -22.60
N LYS A 4 32.57 -14.96 -21.66
CA LYS A 4 32.90 -15.71 -20.43
C LYS A 4 33.60 -15.10 -19.20
N ARG A 5 33.25 -15.77 -18.10
CA ARG A 5 33.39 -15.53 -16.66
C ARG A 5 34.76 -15.92 -16.09
N PHE A 6 34.93 -15.52 -14.81
CA PHE A 6 35.84 -15.99 -13.74
C PHE A 6 37.24 -15.36 -13.62
N CYS A 7 37.44 -14.62 -12.51
CA CYS A 7 38.69 -14.66 -11.75
C CYS A 7 38.44 -14.33 -10.27
N VAL A 8 39.04 -15.15 -9.41
CA VAL A 8 39.08 -15.08 -7.94
C VAL A 8 40.07 -13.98 -7.53
N ILE A 9 39.69 -13.07 -6.62
CA ILE A 9 40.65 -12.33 -5.80
C ILE A 9 40.19 -12.35 -4.34
N SER A 10 40.92 -13.14 -3.55
CA SER A 10 41.04 -12.97 -2.12
C SER A 10 42.06 -11.86 -1.85
N LEU A 11 41.71 -10.84 -1.07
CA LEU A 11 42.66 -10.15 -0.20
C LEU A 11 41.94 -9.30 0.85
N MET A 12 42.21 -9.68 2.09
CA MET A 12 41.87 -9.01 3.34
C MET A 12 42.19 -7.52 3.30
N PHE A 13 41.29 -6.70 3.86
CA PHE A 13 41.70 -5.59 4.71
C PHE A 13 40.71 -5.43 5.86
N LEU A 14 41.30 -5.37 7.06
CA LEU A 14 40.68 -5.08 8.34
C LEU A 14 39.71 -3.90 8.23
N GLY A 15 38.41 -4.19 8.28
CA GLY A 15 37.41 -3.27 8.80
C GLY A 15 37.12 -3.71 10.22
N VAL A 16 37.69 -3.00 11.19
CA VAL A 16 37.32 -3.09 12.61
C VAL A 16 35.80 -2.89 12.67
N LEU A 17 35.05 -3.98 12.80
CA LEU A 17 33.65 -3.91 13.20
C LEU A 17 33.68 -3.47 14.66
N SER A 18 33.71 -2.15 14.88
CA SER A 18 33.32 -1.54 16.14
C SER A 18 31.83 -1.81 16.31
N ILE A 19 31.51 -3.01 16.78
CA ILE A 19 30.21 -3.32 17.37
C ILE A 19 30.22 -2.66 18.74
N THR A 20 29.77 -1.41 18.78
CA THR A 20 29.29 -0.78 20.02
C THR A 20 27.95 -1.42 20.38
N THR A 21 27.95 -2.68 20.82
CA THR A 21 26.81 -3.23 21.54
C THR A 21 27.01 -2.87 22.99
N LEU A 22 26.15 -1.99 23.47
CA LEU A 22 25.91 -1.71 24.88
C LEU A 22 26.04 -3.00 25.70
N SER A 23 27.08 -3.09 26.52
CA SER A 23 27.09 -4.05 27.62
C SER A 23 25.91 -3.66 28.53
N TYR A 24 24.78 -4.38 28.47
CA TYR A 24 23.66 -4.03 29.35
C TYR A 24 24.11 -4.25 30.79
N ALA A 25 24.16 -3.13 31.49
CA ALA A 25 24.22 -3.06 32.91
C ALA A 25 22.88 -3.48 33.51
N TRP A 26 22.68 -4.76 33.78
CA TRP A 26 21.42 -5.23 34.38
C TRP A 26 21.51 -5.30 35.90
N SER A 27 20.83 -4.37 36.57
CA SER A 27 20.65 -4.34 38.03
C SER A 27 19.23 -4.77 38.43
N GLY A 28 18.55 -5.52 37.56
CA GLY A 28 17.10 -5.75 37.63
C GLY A 28 16.30 -4.74 36.80
N GLU A 29 15.09 -5.12 36.43
CA GLU A 29 14.13 -4.28 35.69
C GLU A 29 12.78 -4.24 36.41
N PRO A 30 12.01 -3.13 36.37
CA PRO A 30 10.67 -3.09 36.95
C PRO A 30 9.81 -4.23 36.43
N TRP A 31 9.17 -4.98 37.34
CA TRP A 31 8.27 -6.08 36.98
C TRP A 31 7.10 -5.56 36.16
N ALA A 32 6.86 -6.21 35.03
CA ALA A 32 5.75 -5.90 34.12
C ALA A 32 5.43 -7.16 33.29
N PRO A 33 4.23 -7.27 32.71
CA PRO A 33 3.94 -8.35 31.77
C PRO A 33 4.93 -8.40 30.61
N ILE A 34 5.26 -9.60 30.13
CA ILE A 34 6.20 -9.80 29.02
C ILE A 34 5.69 -10.93 28.11
N SER A 35 6.01 -10.88 26.82
CA SER A 35 5.70 -11.98 25.89
C SER A 35 6.81 -13.03 25.84
N ARG A 36 6.46 -14.27 25.49
CA ARG A 36 7.42 -15.36 25.29
C ARG A 36 8.43 -15.06 24.19
N ALA A 37 7.99 -14.39 23.13
CA ALA A 37 8.87 -13.93 22.05
C ALA A 37 9.96 -12.98 22.58
N THR A 38 9.61 -12.06 23.48
CA THR A 38 10.57 -11.13 24.08
C THR A 38 11.57 -11.86 25.00
N ILE A 39 11.09 -12.79 25.84
CA ILE A 39 11.96 -13.63 26.69
C ILE A 39 12.99 -14.37 25.83
N THR A 40 12.51 -14.98 24.74
CA THR A 40 13.34 -15.76 23.81
C THR A 40 14.34 -14.88 23.06
N ALA A 41 13.90 -13.71 22.57
CA ALA A 41 14.77 -12.77 21.87
C ALA A 41 15.93 -12.31 22.76
N ARG A 42 15.64 -11.98 24.03
CA ARG A 42 16.66 -11.64 25.03
C ARG A 42 17.62 -12.79 25.26
N ALA A 43 17.10 -14.01 25.46
CA ALA A 43 17.94 -15.19 25.65
C ALA A 43 18.87 -15.46 24.46
N ASN A 44 18.38 -15.27 23.23
CA ASN A 44 19.20 -15.38 22.02
C ASN A 44 20.28 -14.30 21.95
N GLU A 45 19.92 -13.03 22.20
CA GLU A 45 20.88 -11.93 22.24
C GLU A 45 22.00 -12.19 23.25
N MET A 46 21.66 -12.69 24.43
CA MET A 46 22.62 -13.08 25.46
C MET A 46 23.55 -14.20 25.00
N ILE A 47 23.01 -15.25 24.35
CA ILE A 47 23.82 -16.38 23.85
C ILE A 47 24.74 -15.97 22.71
N ASP A 48 24.25 -15.14 21.80
CA ASP A 48 24.95 -14.76 20.58
C ASP A 48 25.91 -13.57 20.81
N SER A 49 25.87 -12.94 22.00
CA SER A 49 26.80 -11.89 22.42
C SER A 49 28.21 -12.44 22.66
N THR A 50 29.22 -11.60 22.38
CA THR A 50 30.63 -11.92 22.66
C THR A 50 31.38 -10.75 23.29
N TRP A 51 32.40 -11.05 24.07
CA TRP A 51 33.30 -10.05 24.67
C TRP A 51 34.72 -10.58 24.75
N SER A 52 35.70 -9.69 24.85
CA SER A 52 37.12 -10.03 25.02
C SER A 52 37.72 -9.06 26.03
N PRO A 53 38.35 -9.55 27.11
CA PRO A 53 38.91 -8.66 28.11
C PRO A 53 40.18 -7.98 27.56
N HIS A 54 40.37 -6.70 27.84
CA HIS A 54 41.58 -5.98 27.42
C HIS A 54 42.85 -6.46 28.15
N ASN A 55 42.74 -6.90 29.40
CA ASN A 55 43.81 -7.52 30.22
C ASN A 55 43.37 -8.88 30.77
N ASN A 56 44.29 -9.70 31.27
CA ASN A 56 43.90 -10.93 31.98
C ASN A 56 43.08 -10.57 33.24
N ILE A 57 41.88 -11.15 33.39
CA ILE A 57 40.98 -10.94 34.52
C ILE A 57 40.91 -12.24 35.32
N TYR A 58 41.16 -12.19 36.62
CA TYR A 58 40.89 -13.31 37.53
C TYR A 58 39.56 -13.08 38.22
N ASN A 59 38.64 -14.03 38.12
CA ASN A 59 37.26 -13.77 38.46
C ASN A 59 36.52 -15.00 38.99
N PHE A 60 35.41 -14.78 39.69
CA PHE A 60 34.68 -15.83 40.39
C PHE A 60 33.76 -16.62 39.45
N GLY A 61 33.95 -17.92 39.38
CA GLY A 61 32.97 -18.90 38.92
C GLY A 61 32.17 -19.46 40.10
N TYR A 62 30.88 -19.72 39.87
CA TYR A 62 29.98 -20.31 40.87
C TYR A 62 30.60 -21.57 41.52
N GLY A 63 30.48 -21.70 42.86
CA GLY A 63 31.02 -22.85 43.60
C GLY A 63 32.37 -22.63 44.30
N SER A 64 32.81 -21.39 44.50
CA SER A 64 34.11 -21.02 45.12
C SER A 64 35.33 -21.23 44.22
N THR A 65 35.11 -21.41 42.93
CA THR A 65 36.17 -21.62 41.94
C THR A 65 36.48 -20.33 41.20
N TRP A 66 37.73 -19.93 41.18
CA TRP A 66 38.17 -18.74 40.45
C TRP A 66 38.80 -19.11 39.12
N HIS A 67 38.60 -18.25 38.13
CA HIS A 67 38.94 -18.50 36.74
C HIS A 67 39.63 -17.30 36.11
N TRP A 68 40.61 -17.61 35.27
CA TRP A 68 41.30 -16.62 34.45
C TRP A 68 40.57 -16.45 33.12
N PHE A 69 40.22 -15.21 32.82
CA PHE A 69 39.83 -14.76 31.49
C PHE A 69 41.05 -14.06 30.87
N TYR A 70 41.50 -14.54 29.72
CA TYR A 70 42.75 -14.10 29.13
C TYR A 70 42.54 -13.02 28.08
N THR A 71 43.43 -12.03 28.06
CA THR A 71 43.48 -11.03 27.00
C THR A 71 43.63 -11.70 25.64
N GLY A 72 42.96 -11.17 24.62
CA GLY A 72 42.94 -11.73 23.28
C GLY A 72 42.09 -12.99 23.10
N THR A 73 41.39 -13.46 24.14
CA THR A 73 40.40 -14.56 24.02
C THR A 73 38.99 -13.98 23.93
N THR A 74 38.22 -14.45 22.95
CA THR A 74 36.80 -14.10 22.81
C THR A 74 35.93 -15.11 23.55
N TYR A 75 35.10 -14.61 24.45
CA TYR A 75 34.13 -15.36 25.24
C TYR A 75 32.72 -15.11 24.71
N THR A 76 31.86 -16.13 24.73
CA THR A 76 30.44 -16.01 24.37
C THR A 76 29.59 -15.83 25.63
N GLY A 77 28.46 -15.14 25.48
CA GLY A 77 27.58 -14.82 26.60
C GLY A 77 27.70 -13.38 27.08
N GLN A 78 26.62 -12.88 27.68
CA GLN A 78 26.62 -11.56 28.29
C GLN A 78 27.26 -11.56 29.68
N ALA A 79 28.21 -10.67 29.95
CA ALA A 79 28.76 -10.49 31.29
C ALA A 79 27.84 -9.62 32.17
N TYR A 80 27.64 -10.00 33.44
CA TYR A 80 26.91 -9.24 34.45
C TYR A 80 27.52 -9.45 35.85
N SER A 81 27.03 -8.73 36.85
CA SER A 81 27.52 -8.79 38.25
C SER A 81 26.89 -9.96 39.02
N GLN A 82 27.62 -10.55 39.96
CA GLN A 82 27.09 -11.57 40.87
C GLN A 82 26.53 -11.00 42.20
N SER A 83 26.87 -9.76 42.56
CA SER A 83 26.38 -9.10 43.79
C SER A 83 24.92 -8.66 43.68
N ASN A 84 24.19 -8.67 44.81
CA ASN A 84 22.82 -8.15 44.92
C ASN A 84 22.68 -7.17 46.12
N PRO A 85 22.31 -5.89 45.92
CA PRO A 85 22.31 -5.15 44.64
C PRO A 85 23.75 -4.86 44.17
N GLN A 86 23.89 -4.32 42.96
CA GLN A 86 25.19 -4.03 42.39
C GLN A 86 25.80 -2.72 42.90
N GLU A 87 27.11 -2.72 43.17
CA GLU A 87 27.78 -1.58 43.79
C GLU A 87 28.57 -0.68 42.80
N ASN A 88 29.03 -1.14 41.62
CA ASN A 88 29.82 -0.28 40.71
C ASN A 88 29.99 -0.79 39.24
N TRP A 89 29.19 -0.27 38.28
CA TRP A 89 29.28 -0.63 36.84
C TRP A 89 30.36 0.10 36.06
N SER A 90 30.61 1.37 36.39
CA SER A 90 31.69 2.15 35.78
C SER A 90 33.04 1.52 36.04
N GLU A 91 33.20 0.85 37.19
CA GLU A 91 34.36 0.05 37.53
C GLU A 91 34.52 -1.17 36.62
N PHE A 92 33.47 -1.96 36.36
CA PHE A 92 33.53 -3.10 35.44
C PHE A 92 33.92 -2.68 34.02
N LEU A 93 33.25 -1.65 33.49
CA LEU A 93 33.55 -1.11 32.16
C LEU A 93 34.97 -0.56 32.09
N SER A 94 35.48 0.03 33.17
CA SER A 94 36.88 0.47 33.28
C SER A 94 37.85 -0.71 33.30
N TYR A 95 37.53 -1.84 33.94
CA TYR A 95 38.40 -3.02 33.97
C TYR A 95 38.40 -3.81 32.65
N VAL A 96 37.24 -3.97 32.02
CA VAL A 96 37.15 -4.62 30.71
C VAL A 96 37.84 -3.78 29.63
N ASN A 97 37.75 -2.45 29.69
CA ASN A 97 38.24 -1.58 28.63
C ASN A 97 39.59 -0.89 28.90
N ASN A 98 40.00 -0.62 30.15
CA ASN A 98 41.03 0.39 30.42
C ASN A 98 42.18 0.06 31.42
N THR A 99 42.06 -0.75 32.50
CA THR A 99 43.21 -1.00 33.43
C THR A 99 43.19 -2.34 34.23
N GLY A 100 44.33 -2.70 34.86
CA GLY A 100 44.73 -4.05 35.31
C GLY A 100 44.21 -4.62 36.65
N GLY A 101 42.88 -4.68 36.84
CA GLY A 101 42.24 -5.55 37.84
C GLY A 101 41.89 -4.93 39.21
N GLY A 102 40.81 -5.43 39.83
CA GLY A 102 40.24 -5.00 41.12
C GLY A 102 39.47 -6.11 41.86
N ASN A 103 38.88 -5.80 43.02
CA ASN A 103 38.29 -6.76 44.00
C ASN A 103 36.79 -7.08 43.79
N THR A 104 36.18 -6.62 42.71
CA THR A 104 34.74 -6.78 42.48
C THR A 104 34.43 -8.08 41.74
N TYR A 105 33.46 -8.85 42.25
CA TYR A 105 33.07 -10.17 41.72
C TYR A 105 32.16 -10.01 40.49
N TYR A 106 32.68 -10.27 39.30
CA TYR A 106 31.89 -10.22 38.06
C TYR A 106 31.66 -11.63 37.55
N GLY A 107 30.57 -11.93 36.87
CA GLY A 107 30.44 -13.20 36.17
C GLY A 107 29.04 -13.54 35.76
N ASN A 108 28.98 -14.41 34.79
CA ASN A 108 27.79 -14.97 34.20
C ASN A 108 27.48 -16.35 34.78
N ASP A 109 26.22 -16.60 35.10
CA ASP A 109 25.75 -17.87 35.62
C ASP A 109 24.33 -18.19 35.14
N CYS A 110 23.91 -19.43 35.35
CA CYS A 110 22.65 -19.90 34.81
C CYS A 110 21.43 -19.13 35.34
N SER A 111 21.48 -18.74 36.61
CA SER A 111 20.36 -18.03 37.24
C SER A 111 20.32 -16.56 36.91
N GLY A 112 21.47 -15.88 36.72
CA GLY A 112 21.50 -14.54 36.16
C GLY A 112 20.95 -14.50 34.74
N PHE A 113 21.27 -15.49 33.91
CA PHE A 113 20.74 -15.62 32.55
C PHE A 113 19.21 -15.67 32.53
N VAL A 114 18.60 -16.57 33.30
CA VAL A 114 17.13 -16.66 33.37
C VAL A 114 16.51 -15.41 34.00
N SER A 115 17.16 -14.81 35.01
CA SER A 115 16.66 -13.59 35.64
C SER A 115 16.58 -12.40 34.67
N ILE A 116 17.58 -12.25 33.80
CA ILE A 116 17.63 -11.22 32.75
C ILE A 116 16.60 -11.50 31.66
N ALA A 117 16.55 -12.75 31.17
CA ALA A 117 15.58 -13.17 30.16
C ALA A 117 14.13 -12.95 30.62
N TRP A 118 13.84 -13.19 31.90
CA TRP A 118 12.52 -13.00 32.51
C TRP A 118 12.25 -11.58 33.02
N ARG A 119 13.21 -10.66 32.89
CA ARG A 119 13.06 -9.28 33.36
C ARG A 119 12.69 -9.21 34.85
N LEU A 120 13.41 -9.95 35.68
CA LEU A 120 13.17 -9.93 37.12
C LEU A 120 13.63 -8.59 37.75
N PRO A 121 12.99 -8.12 38.83
CA PRO A 121 13.41 -6.89 39.52
C PRO A 121 14.77 -6.95 40.17
N LEU A 122 15.29 -8.15 40.42
CA LEU A 122 16.60 -8.43 41.02
C LEU A 122 17.14 -9.74 40.44
N ARG A 123 18.42 -10.03 40.69
CA ARG A 123 19.01 -11.35 40.39
C ARG A 123 18.46 -12.40 41.35
N TYR A 124 17.91 -13.48 40.80
CA TYR A 124 17.53 -14.67 41.55
C TYR A 124 18.62 -15.75 41.38
N THR A 125 18.98 -16.42 42.47
CA THR A 125 19.80 -17.64 42.45
C THR A 125 18.92 -18.84 42.15
N THR A 126 19.51 -19.97 41.77
CA THR A 126 18.76 -21.24 41.56
C THR A 126 17.93 -21.64 42.78
N SER A 127 18.44 -21.37 43.99
CA SER A 127 17.70 -21.57 45.24
C SER A 127 16.55 -20.57 45.43
N THR A 128 16.76 -19.27 45.18
CA THR A 128 15.69 -18.27 45.34
C THR A 128 14.62 -18.41 44.26
N PHE A 129 14.95 -18.86 43.04
CA PHE A 129 13.95 -19.29 42.05
C PHE A 129 13.07 -20.41 42.60
N GLY A 130 13.68 -21.42 43.23
CA GLY A 130 12.94 -22.53 43.84
C GLY A 130 11.97 -22.08 44.94
N THR A 131 12.38 -21.09 45.76
CA THR A 131 11.52 -20.50 46.79
C THR A 131 10.45 -19.60 46.20
N ASP A 132 10.80 -18.73 45.24
CA ASP A 132 9.88 -17.79 44.59
C ASP A 132 8.76 -18.54 43.86
N CYS A 133 9.10 -19.54 43.04
CA CYS A 133 8.10 -20.32 42.30
C CYS A 133 7.21 -21.21 43.20
N ALA A 134 7.58 -21.38 44.48
CA ALA A 134 6.78 -22.07 45.47
C ALA A 134 5.89 -21.13 46.31
N SER A 135 6.07 -19.81 46.16
CA SER A 135 5.39 -18.79 46.95
C SER A 135 4.14 -18.27 46.23
N SER A 136 3.06 -18.05 46.98
CA SER A 136 1.87 -17.39 46.44
C SER A 136 2.19 -15.92 46.18
N GLY A 137 2.09 -15.48 44.92
CA GLY A 137 2.46 -14.13 44.50
C GLY A 137 3.94 -13.94 44.15
N GLY A 138 4.71 -15.02 43.99
CA GLY A 138 6.06 -14.97 43.41
C GLY A 138 6.04 -14.57 41.92
N TYR A 139 7.22 -14.35 41.34
CA TYR A 139 7.39 -14.01 39.92
C TYR A 139 7.27 -15.23 38.98
N CYS A 140 7.20 -16.43 39.54
CA CYS A 140 7.01 -17.68 38.82
C CYS A 140 6.11 -18.67 39.56
N GLU A 141 5.76 -19.76 38.87
CA GLU A 141 5.04 -20.90 39.40
C GLU A 141 5.69 -22.23 38.97
N LYS A 142 5.42 -23.30 39.72
CA LYS A 142 5.81 -24.65 39.34
C LYS A 142 4.77 -25.24 38.37
N LEU A 143 5.24 -25.83 37.28
CA LEU A 143 4.39 -26.55 36.33
C LEU A 143 4.19 -28.02 36.73
N GLY A 144 5.06 -28.56 37.59
CA GLY A 144 5.01 -29.93 38.07
C GLY A 144 6.15 -30.22 39.04
N GLU A 145 6.31 -31.49 39.43
CA GLU A 145 7.37 -31.94 40.32
C GLU A 145 8.72 -32.13 39.59
N ALA A 146 9.81 -32.33 40.34
CA ALA A 146 11.10 -32.67 39.75
C ALA A 146 11.00 -33.91 38.86
N GLY A 147 11.55 -33.84 37.64
CA GLY A 147 11.51 -34.91 36.65
C GLY A 147 10.21 -35.03 35.86
N SER A 148 9.21 -34.17 36.12
CA SER A 148 7.93 -34.17 35.40
C SER A 148 7.96 -33.48 34.03
N GLY A 149 9.14 -33.03 33.56
CA GLY A 149 9.30 -32.25 32.33
C GLY A 149 8.65 -32.86 31.08
N SER A 150 8.66 -34.19 30.95
CA SER A 150 8.06 -34.89 29.80
C SER A 150 6.52 -34.98 29.86
N SER A 151 5.93 -34.70 31.02
CA SER A 151 4.50 -34.83 31.29
C SER A 151 3.76 -33.50 31.45
N VAL A 152 4.47 -32.38 31.40
CA VAL A 152 3.90 -31.03 31.49
C VAL A 152 3.94 -30.32 30.14
N SER A 153 3.02 -29.38 29.94
CA SER A 153 2.96 -28.57 28.71
C SER A 153 3.96 -27.41 28.79
N LEU A 154 5.16 -27.62 28.26
CA LEU A 154 6.21 -26.59 28.22
C LEU A 154 6.03 -25.70 27.00
N GLU A 155 6.25 -24.41 27.22
CA GLU A 155 6.20 -23.37 26.20
C GLU A 155 7.50 -22.58 26.24
N GLN A 156 7.90 -22.02 25.09
CA GLN A 156 9.16 -21.31 24.96
C GLN A 156 9.29 -20.18 26.00
N GLY A 157 10.43 -20.11 26.67
CA GLY A 157 10.64 -19.16 27.77
C GLY A 157 10.26 -19.69 29.16
N ASP A 158 9.67 -20.88 29.27
CA ASP A 158 9.65 -21.63 30.54
C ASP A 158 11.09 -22.03 30.94
N ALA A 159 11.29 -22.47 32.19
CA ALA A 159 12.59 -22.88 32.67
C ALA A 159 12.55 -24.20 33.45
N PHE A 160 13.72 -24.82 33.61
CA PHE A 160 13.95 -26.00 34.43
C PHE A 160 14.91 -25.63 35.54
N ASN A 161 14.47 -25.72 36.79
CA ASN A 161 15.28 -25.36 37.94
C ASN A 161 15.65 -26.60 38.78
N ASP A 162 16.94 -26.79 39.02
CA ASP A 162 17.49 -27.68 40.04
C ASP A 162 18.00 -26.83 41.20
N ALA A 163 17.20 -26.78 42.28
CA ALA A 163 17.36 -25.84 43.37
C ALA A 163 18.70 -26.06 44.10
N GLY A 164 19.64 -25.13 43.92
CA GLY A 164 20.98 -25.19 44.51
C GLY A 164 22.09 -25.67 43.56
N SER A 165 21.77 -25.96 42.30
CA SER A 165 22.73 -26.43 41.30
C SER A 165 22.66 -25.62 40.02
N HIS A 166 21.54 -25.67 39.27
CA HIS A 166 21.49 -25.14 37.92
C HIS A 166 20.08 -24.75 37.46
N ILE A 167 19.96 -23.83 36.50
CA ILE A 167 18.68 -23.48 35.88
C ILE A 167 18.84 -23.29 34.37
N LEU A 168 17.87 -23.76 33.59
CA LEU A 168 17.92 -23.82 32.13
C LEU A 168 16.67 -23.20 31.54
N LEU A 169 16.79 -22.38 30.50
CA LEU A 169 15.63 -21.87 29.77
C LEU A 169 15.22 -22.87 28.68
N PHE A 170 13.95 -23.22 28.60
CA PHE A 170 13.40 -24.12 27.59
C PHE A 170 13.27 -23.39 26.25
N ASN A 171 13.84 -23.98 25.19
CA ASN A 171 13.71 -23.46 23.83
C ASN A 171 12.66 -24.23 23.01
N ARG A 172 12.82 -25.55 22.89
CA ARG A 172 11.91 -26.42 22.13
C ARG A 172 12.06 -27.88 22.52
N TYR A 173 11.03 -28.67 22.22
CA TYR A 173 11.13 -30.13 22.28
C TYR A 173 12.04 -30.68 21.18
N VAL A 174 12.75 -31.76 21.50
CA VAL A 174 13.48 -32.59 20.54
C VAL A 174 13.21 -34.06 20.85
N THR A 175 13.58 -34.97 19.95
CA THR A 175 13.38 -36.40 20.18
C THR A 175 14.09 -36.86 21.46
N GLY A 176 13.33 -37.33 22.45
CA GLY A 176 13.85 -37.85 23.72
C GLY A 176 14.25 -36.80 24.76
N GLY A 177 13.91 -35.51 24.55
CA GLY A 177 14.26 -34.46 25.48
C GLY A 177 13.90 -33.05 25.02
N ILE A 178 14.76 -32.08 25.35
CA ILE A 178 14.61 -30.66 24.97
C ILE A 178 15.90 -30.11 24.38
N GLU A 179 15.79 -29.02 23.63
CA GLU A 179 16.87 -28.07 23.47
C GLU A 179 16.68 -26.95 24.51
N SER A 180 17.71 -26.70 25.30
CA SER A 180 17.75 -25.62 26.29
C SER A 180 18.67 -24.48 25.85
N MET A 181 18.45 -23.32 26.45
CA MET A 181 19.30 -22.14 26.40
C MET A 181 19.89 -21.92 27.80
N GLU A 182 21.21 -21.78 27.86
CA GLU A 182 21.91 -21.57 29.13
C GLU A 182 23.17 -20.73 28.96
N GLN A 183 23.59 -20.12 30.07
CA GLN A 183 24.89 -19.51 30.20
C GLN A 183 25.52 -19.93 31.52
N THR A 184 26.75 -20.43 31.44
CA THR A 184 27.63 -20.68 32.59
C THR A 184 28.86 -19.77 32.45
N PRO A 185 29.74 -19.64 33.47
CA PRO A 185 30.93 -18.79 33.37
C PRO A 185 31.79 -19.03 32.12
N TRP A 186 31.78 -20.26 31.60
CA TRP A 186 32.63 -20.69 30.49
C TRP A 186 31.98 -20.61 29.11
N THR A 187 30.66 -20.75 29.04
CA THR A 187 29.96 -20.92 27.76
C THR A 187 28.53 -20.40 27.86
N ALA A 188 28.12 -19.57 26.91
CA ALA A 188 26.71 -19.43 26.54
C ALA A 188 26.42 -20.30 25.32
N ARG A 189 25.37 -21.12 25.40
CA ARG A 189 25.07 -22.11 24.36
C ARG A 189 23.62 -22.56 24.35
N ARG A 190 23.25 -23.18 23.23
CA ARG A 190 22.07 -24.04 23.12
C ARG A 190 22.52 -25.49 23.28
N GLN A 191 21.84 -26.27 24.12
CA GLN A 191 22.22 -27.66 24.37
C GLN A 191 21.02 -28.59 24.28
N THR A 192 21.21 -29.74 23.64
CA THR A 192 20.24 -30.84 23.68
C THR A 192 20.42 -31.66 24.96
N LEU A 193 19.34 -31.82 25.72
CA LEU A 193 19.30 -32.54 26.99
C LEU A 193 18.21 -33.61 26.96
N SER A 194 18.53 -34.81 27.43
CA SER A 194 17.56 -35.92 27.52
C SER A 194 16.63 -35.77 28.73
N TRP A 195 15.47 -36.42 28.68
CA TRP A 195 14.58 -36.49 29.84
C TRP A 195 15.23 -37.12 31.08
N SER A 196 16.13 -38.09 30.87
CA SER A 196 16.89 -38.70 31.97
C SER A 196 17.83 -37.71 32.67
N TYR A 197 18.40 -36.74 31.93
CA TYR A 197 19.22 -35.68 32.53
C TYR A 197 18.36 -34.70 33.33
N LEU A 198 17.14 -34.43 32.85
CA LEU A 198 16.20 -33.50 33.47
C LEU A 198 15.43 -34.10 34.65
N SER A 199 15.73 -35.34 35.07
CA SER A 199 14.97 -36.04 36.12
C SER A 199 15.03 -35.37 37.49
N VAL A 200 16.02 -34.51 37.72
CA VAL A 200 16.19 -33.76 38.97
C VAL A 200 15.67 -32.31 38.87
N TYR A 201 15.30 -31.86 37.67
CA TYR A 201 14.87 -30.48 37.45
C TYR A 201 13.36 -30.34 37.60
N THR A 202 12.92 -29.28 38.27
CA THR A 202 11.53 -28.86 38.36
C THR A 202 11.20 -27.89 37.22
N PRO A 203 10.19 -28.17 36.37
CA PRO A 203 9.74 -27.22 35.36
C PRO A 203 8.99 -26.06 36.01
N VAL A 204 9.36 -24.83 35.66
CA VAL A 204 8.82 -23.59 36.21
C VAL A 204 8.47 -22.60 35.09
N ARG A 205 7.48 -21.75 35.35
CA ARG A 205 6.98 -20.75 34.39
C ARG A 205 6.94 -19.38 35.04
N ARG A 206 7.33 -18.36 34.29
CA ARG A 206 7.20 -16.96 34.68
C ARG A 206 5.71 -16.58 34.74
N ASN A 207 5.30 -15.87 35.79
CA ASN A 207 3.95 -15.28 35.88
C ASN A 207 3.83 -14.05 34.96
N ASP A 208 2.62 -13.53 34.74
CA ASP A 208 2.35 -12.35 33.89
C ASP A 208 2.91 -12.45 32.46
N ILE A 209 2.76 -13.62 31.83
CA ILE A 209 3.03 -13.79 30.39
C ILE A 209 1.83 -13.25 29.61
N ILE A 210 2.08 -12.33 28.68
CA ILE A 210 1.07 -11.81 27.75
C ILE A 210 1.36 -12.31 26.34
N GLU A 211 0.42 -13.05 25.77
CA GLU A 211 0.47 -13.41 24.36
C GLU A 211 -0.14 -12.28 23.51
N PRO A 212 0.40 -12.03 22.30
CA PRO A 212 -0.21 -11.09 21.38
C PRO A 212 -1.63 -11.56 21.01
N ILE A 213 -2.59 -10.66 21.09
CA ILE A 213 -3.93 -10.88 20.55
C ILE A 213 -3.84 -10.52 19.08
N GLU A 214 -3.86 -11.54 18.23
CA GLU A 214 -3.85 -11.39 16.78
C GLU A 214 -5.23 -10.91 16.29
N GLY A 215 -5.21 -9.90 15.41
CA GLY A 215 -6.39 -9.37 14.76
C GLY A 215 -6.10 -8.02 14.10
N CYS A 216 -7.04 -7.49 13.34
CA CYS A 216 -6.85 -6.18 12.73
C CYS A 216 -6.76 -5.07 13.79
N THR A 217 -5.64 -4.34 13.81
CA THR A 217 -5.39 -3.24 14.76
C THR A 217 -5.74 -1.85 14.21
N ASP A 218 -6.14 -1.75 12.93
CA ASP A 218 -6.50 -0.47 12.33
C ASP A 218 -7.98 -0.11 12.62
N PRO A 219 -8.26 0.95 13.40
CA PRO A 219 -9.62 1.38 13.72
C PRO A 219 -10.45 1.80 12.50
N ASN A 220 -9.82 1.97 11.34
CA ASN A 220 -10.50 2.29 10.08
C ASN A 220 -10.97 1.06 9.30
N ALA A 221 -10.53 -0.14 9.68
CA ALA A 221 -10.92 -1.38 9.05
C ALA A 221 -12.31 -1.83 9.51
N ILE A 222 -13.01 -2.58 8.65
CA ILE A 222 -14.34 -3.12 8.90
C ILE A 222 -14.31 -4.18 10.00
N ASN A 223 -13.23 -4.95 10.08
CA ASN A 223 -13.00 -6.01 11.05
C ASN A 223 -12.01 -5.60 12.16
N TYR A 224 -11.89 -4.30 12.44
CA TYR A 224 -11.09 -3.80 13.56
C TYR A 224 -11.44 -4.55 14.85
N ASN A 225 -10.42 -5.15 15.47
CA ASN A 225 -10.54 -5.80 16.76
C ASN A 225 -9.88 -4.89 17.82
N PRO A 226 -10.65 -4.22 18.69
CA PRO A 226 -10.08 -3.36 19.72
C PRO A 226 -9.24 -4.11 20.76
N ASP A 227 -9.39 -5.43 20.85
CA ASP A 227 -8.60 -6.28 21.74
C ASP A 227 -7.28 -6.73 21.08
N ALA A 228 -7.11 -6.56 19.76
CA ALA A 228 -5.89 -6.97 19.08
C ALA A 228 -4.69 -6.11 19.50
N THR A 229 -3.61 -6.76 19.92
CA THR A 229 -2.33 -6.13 20.29
C THR A 229 -1.25 -6.37 19.24
N THR A 230 -1.52 -7.19 18.23
CA THR A 230 -0.65 -7.43 17.07
C THR A 230 -1.50 -7.57 15.83
N ASP A 231 -1.15 -6.80 14.79
CA ASP A 231 -1.80 -6.90 13.50
C ASP A 231 -1.49 -8.25 12.85
N ASP A 232 -2.52 -9.06 12.63
CA ASP A 232 -2.43 -10.34 11.94
C ASP A 232 -2.50 -10.18 10.41
N GLY A 233 -2.56 -8.93 9.95
CA GLY A 233 -2.71 -8.55 8.56
C GLY A 233 -4.10 -8.78 8.02
N SER A 234 -5.11 -9.15 8.83
CA SER A 234 -6.47 -9.51 8.40
C SER A 234 -7.36 -8.32 8.00
N CYS A 235 -6.90 -7.08 8.13
CA CYS A 235 -7.73 -5.88 8.04
C CYS A 235 -8.58 -5.81 6.76
N GLU A 236 -9.90 -5.70 6.91
CA GLU A 236 -10.84 -5.57 5.80
C GLU A 236 -11.16 -4.10 5.52
N TYR A 237 -11.11 -3.70 4.25
CA TYR A 237 -11.33 -2.32 3.85
C TYR A 237 -12.35 -2.19 2.74
N LEU A 238 -13.21 -1.18 2.84
CA LEU A 238 -14.16 -0.79 1.82
C LEU A 238 -13.50 0.25 0.90
N SER A 239 -13.36 -0.07 -0.38
CA SER A 239 -12.93 0.89 -1.40
C SER A 239 -14.04 1.18 -2.39
N PHE A 240 -14.02 2.40 -2.92
CA PHE A 240 -15.03 2.93 -3.82
C PHE A 240 -14.37 3.68 -4.97
N ASN A 241 -14.93 3.52 -6.17
CA ASN A 241 -14.40 4.18 -7.36
C ASN A 241 -15.47 4.44 -8.43
N GLU A 242 -15.42 5.62 -9.08
CA GLU A 242 -16.37 6.04 -10.11
C GLU A 242 -15.74 6.80 -11.29
N TYR A 243 -16.15 6.48 -12.53
CA TYR A 243 -15.63 7.10 -13.76
C TYR A 243 -16.61 7.33 -14.87
N ALA A 244 -16.31 8.35 -15.69
CA ALA A 244 -17.03 8.63 -16.91
C ALA A 244 -16.86 7.52 -17.95
N GLY A 245 -17.95 7.18 -18.64
CA GLY A 245 -17.91 6.23 -19.74
C GLY A 245 -17.01 6.68 -20.89
N ILE A 246 -16.38 5.69 -21.55
CA ILE A 246 -15.55 5.93 -22.73
C ILE A 246 -16.47 6.26 -23.90
N LEU A 247 -16.25 7.39 -24.53
CA LEU A 247 -17.04 7.83 -25.69
C LEU A 247 -16.80 6.90 -26.88
N ALA A 248 -17.87 6.42 -27.50
CA ALA A 248 -17.81 5.64 -28.75
C ALA A 248 -17.57 6.53 -30.00
N LYS A 249 -16.69 7.53 -29.87
CA LYS A 249 -16.26 8.40 -30.97
C LYS A 249 -14.78 8.72 -30.83
N SER A 250 -14.13 9.01 -31.94
CA SER A 250 -12.77 9.54 -31.92
C SER A 250 -12.74 10.91 -31.25
N LEU A 251 -11.72 11.13 -30.41
CA LEU A 251 -11.48 12.43 -29.79
C LEU A 251 -10.34 13.13 -30.49
N SER A 252 -10.38 14.47 -30.47
CA SER A 252 -9.18 15.27 -30.73
C SER A 252 -8.12 14.97 -29.68
N SER A 253 -6.87 15.26 -30.03
CA SER A 253 -5.72 15.10 -29.14
C SER A 253 -5.98 15.73 -27.77
N GLN A 254 -5.77 14.95 -26.71
CA GLN A 254 -5.90 15.39 -25.32
C GLN A 254 -4.57 15.90 -24.75
N ILE A 255 -3.49 15.76 -25.53
CA ILE A 255 -2.19 16.33 -25.18
C ILE A 255 -2.16 17.83 -25.46
N THR A 256 -1.72 18.59 -24.48
CA THR A 256 -1.62 20.04 -24.54
C THR A 256 -0.42 20.49 -23.69
N ASN A 257 -0.14 21.78 -23.69
CA ASN A 257 0.95 22.36 -22.93
C ASN A 257 0.48 23.02 -21.61
N HIS A 258 -0.81 22.93 -21.26
CA HIS A 258 -1.37 23.49 -20.04
C HIS A 258 -2.50 22.62 -19.47
N TYR A 259 -2.36 22.23 -18.20
CA TYR A 259 -3.32 21.39 -17.48
C TYR A 259 -3.68 21.96 -16.11
N TYR A 260 -4.90 21.65 -15.67
CA TYR A 260 -5.40 22.00 -14.35
C TYR A 260 -5.69 20.74 -13.51
N TYR A 261 -5.36 20.84 -12.23
CA TYR A 261 -5.86 20.00 -11.16
C TYR A 261 -6.50 20.93 -10.12
N PRO A 262 -7.75 20.70 -9.68
CA PRO A 262 -8.38 21.60 -8.71
C PRO A 262 -7.56 21.78 -7.45
N TRP A 263 -6.87 20.73 -7.01
CA TRP A 263 -5.97 20.79 -5.87
C TRP A 263 -4.93 19.68 -5.87
N VAL A 264 -3.99 19.80 -4.95
CA VAL A 264 -3.06 18.78 -4.49
C VAL A 264 -3.30 18.56 -3.00
N ASP A 265 -3.24 17.31 -2.56
CA ASP A 265 -3.36 16.91 -1.17
C ASP A 265 -2.22 15.94 -0.82
N SER A 266 -1.11 16.51 -0.36
CA SER A 266 0.12 15.77 -0.08
C SER A 266 0.76 16.28 1.21
N MET A 267 0.12 15.92 2.31
CA MET A 267 0.47 16.36 3.66
C MET A 267 0.74 15.14 4.55
N ALA A 268 1.93 15.11 5.18
CA ALA A 268 2.28 14.01 6.09
C ALA A 268 1.28 13.86 7.24
N GLY A 269 0.77 14.99 7.77
CA GLY A 269 -0.25 15.02 8.83
C GLY A 269 -1.59 14.40 8.42
N ASN A 270 -1.93 14.41 7.13
CA ASN A 270 -3.14 13.78 6.59
C ASN A 270 -2.90 12.33 6.13
N LYS A 271 -1.66 11.82 6.27
CA LYS A 271 -1.21 10.55 5.69
C LYS A 271 -1.50 10.47 4.18
N THR A 272 -1.37 11.61 3.49
CA THR A 272 -1.57 11.74 2.04
C THR A 272 -0.23 12.05 1.36
N ALA A 273 -0.01 11.44 0.21
CA ALA A 273 1.09 11.77 -0.69
C ALA A 273 0.55 11.89 -2.11
N ALA A 274 0.87 12.99 -2.79
CA ALA A 274 0.50 13.19 -4.18
C ALA A 274 1.73 13.33 -5.08
N TRP A 275 1.56 12.89 -6.32
CA TRP A 275 2.51 13.03 -7.40
C TRP A 275 1.83 13.63 -8.62
N ILE A 276 2.55 14.49 -9.31
CA ILE A 276 2.23 14.91 -10.68
C ILE A 276 3.18 14.16 -11.60
N LEU A 277 2.63 13.36 -12.50
CA LEU A 277 3.39 12.54 -13.44
C LEU A 277 3.25 13.15 -14.82
N VAL A 278 4.36 13.58 -15.41
CA VAL A 278 4.38 14.28 -16.69
C VAL A 278 5.18 13.47 -17.69
N GLY A 279 4.55 13.10 -18.79
CA GLY A 279 5.16 12.39 -19.90
C GLY A 279 5.31 13.26 -21.14
N ASN A 280 6.43 13.07 -21.83
CA ASN A 280 6.75 13.78 -23.06
C ASN A 280 6.51 12.87 -24.27
N PRO A 281 5.47 13.14 -25.10
CA PRO A 281 5.17 12.35 -26.29
C PRO A 281 6.10 12.66 -27.46
N SER A 282 6.93 13.71 -27.38
CA SER A 282 7.86 14.06 -28.45
C SER A 282 8.96 13.02 -28.60
N SER A 283 9.31 12.72 -29.85
CA SER A 283 10.47 11.89 -30.21
C SER A 283 11.78 12.69 -30.33
N ALA A 284 11.72 14.02 -30.29
CA ALA A 284 12.86 14.88 -30.60
C ALA A 284 13.10 16.03 -29.60
N GLN A 285 12.04 16.59 -29.02
CA GLN A 285 12.14 17.79 -28.18
C GLN A 285 12.05 17.44 -26.70
N THR A 286 12.98 17.97 -25.90
CA THR A 286 12.88 17.95 -24.44
C THR A 286 11.82 18.98 -24.02
N ALA A 287 10.87 18.56 -23.18
CA ALA A 287 9.88 19.46 -22.59
C ALA A 287 10.48 20.19 -21.38
N THR A 288 10.25 21.50 -21.28
CA THR A 288 10.48 22.30 -20.07
C THR A 288 9.16 22.49 -19.36
N VAL A 289 9.02 21.90 -18.18
CA VAL A 289 7.76 21.84 -17.43
C VAL A 289 7.86 22.65 -16.14
N THR A 290 6.82 23.42 -15.85
CA THR A 290 6.63 24.11 -14.57
C THR A 290 5.35 23.63 -13.90
N ILE A 291 5.39 23.44 -12.59
CA ILE A 291 4.21 23.18 -11.77
C ILE A 291 3.96 24.42 -10.91
N LYS A 292 2.74 24.95 -10.99
CA LYS A 292 2.30 26.09 -10.17
C LYS A 292 1.23 25.65 -9.18
N LEU A 293 1.25 26.24 -8.00
CA LEU A 293 0.20 26.11 -6.99
C LEU A 293 -0.27 27.50 -6.59
N ALA A 294 -1.56 27.77 -6.74
CA ALA A 294 -2.17 29.09 -6.53
C ALA A 294 -1.39 30.20 -7.27
N GLY A 295 -1.05 29.96 -8.54
CA GLY A 295 -0.30 30.88 -9.39
C GLY A 295 1.22 30.98 -9.11
N THR A 296 1.72 30.39 -8.03
CA THR A 296 3.14 30.41 -7.67
C THR A 296 3.85 29.18 -8.22
N THR A 297 4.98 29.35 -8.92
CA THR A 297 5.79 28.21 -9.37
C THR A 297 6.44 27.53 -8.17
N ILE A 298 6.16 26.24 -8.00
CA ILE A 298 6.71 25.42 -6.91
C ILE A 298 7.73 24.39 -7.38
N GLU A 299 7.69 24.02 -8.66
CA GLU A 299 8.64 23.09 -9.28
C GLU A 299 8.93 23.50 -10.73
N SER A 300 10.14 23.20 -11.19
CA SER A 300 10.54 23.32 -12.59
C SER A 300 11.52 22.21 -12.95
N PHE A 301 11.29 21.53 -14.07
CA PHE A 301 12.09 20.39 -14.49
C PHE A 301 11.97 20.15 -16.00
N THR A 302 12.83 19.30 -16.53
CA THR A 302 12.78 18.88 -17.93
C THR A 302 12.33 17.44 -18.06
N VAL A 303 11.62 17.12 -19.13
CA VAL A 303 11.24 15.75 -19.50
C VAL A 303 11.84 15.42 -20.87
N SER A 304 12.80 14.50 -20.91
CA SER A 304 13.44 14.06 -22.15
C SER A 304 12.41 13.47 -23.15
N PRO A 305 12.71 13.46 -24.46
CA PRO A 305 11.86 12.82 -25.46
C PRO A 305 11.49 11.38 -25.07
N GLY A 306 10.21 11.02 -25.16
CA GLY A 306 9.69 9.69 -24.83
C GLY A 306 9.81 9.28 -23.35
N ALA A 307 10.15 10.20 -22.45
CA ALA A 307 10.32 9.91 -21.02
C ALA A 307 9.11 10.38 -20.18
N VAL A 308 9.03 9.87 -18.95
CA VAL A 308 8.12 10.36 -17.90
C VAL A 308 8.93 10.79 -16.68
N VAL A 309 8.51 11.88 -16.05
CA VAL A 309 9.00 12.31 -14.73
C VAL A 309 7.83 12.31 -13.75
N ALA A 310 8.02 11.66 -12.60
CA ALA A 310 7.10 11.73 -11.47
C ALA A 310 7.61 12.72 -10.41
N LYS A 311 6.85 13.77 -10.13
CA LYS A 311 7.18 14.78 -9.11
C LYS A 311 6.28 14.61 -7.90
N LYS A 312 6.89 14.26 -6.75
CA LYS A 312 6.20 14.21 -5.47
C LYS A 312 5.96 15.63 -4.94
N MET A 313 4.73 15.91 -4.54
CA MET A 313 4.32 17.24 -4.08
C MET A 313 4.57 17.37 -2.57
N ASN A 314 5.82 17.50 -2.13
CA ASN A 314 6.16 17.46 -0.70
C ASN A 314 5.53 18.62 0.10
N GLU A 315 4.73 18.28 1.12
CA GLU A 315 4.05 19.22 2.02
C GLU A 315 3.25 20.29 1.27
N GLN A 316 2.57 19.89 0.18
CA GLN A 316 1.72 20.77 -0.62
C GLN A 316 0.25 20.43 -0.40
N PHE A 317 -0.55 21.47 -0.15
CA PHE A 317 -1.99 21.35 0.00
C PHE A 317 -2.71 22.56 -0.62
N GLY A 318 -3.81 22.29 -1.32
CA GLY A 318 -4.68 23.31 -1.91
C GLY A 318 -4.54 23.41 -3.42
N GLY A 319 -4.99 24.52 -3.99
CA GLY A 319 -4.99 24.73 -5.43
C GLY A 319 -5.42 26.14 -5.84
N PRO A 320 -5.56 26.39 -7.15
CA PRO A 320 -5.40 25.40 -8.21
C PRO A 320 -3.95 24.98 -8.42
N CYS A 321 -3.76 23.73 -8.86
CA CYS A 321 -2.48 23.24 -9.31
C CYS A 321 -2.47 23.22 -10.84
N GLU A 322 -1.42 23.77 -11.44
CA GLU A 322 -1.28 23.92 -12.88
C GLU A 322 0.01 23.27 -13.36
N VAL A 323 -0.04 22.59 -14.50
CA VAL A 323 1.14 22.06 -15.18
C VAL A 323 1.24 22.78 -16.52
N GLU A 324 2.31 23.56 -16.71
CA GLU A 324 2.62 24.27 -17.94
C GLU A 324 3.90 23.72 -18.56
N SER A 325 3.94 23.67 -19.89
CA SER A 325 5.06 23.16 -20.67
C SER A 325 5.30 24.03 -21.91
N ASP A 326 6.54 24.04 -22.41
CA ASP A 326 6.90 24.69 -23.69
C ASP A 326 6.42 23.90 -24.92
N ILE A 327 6.19 22.60 -24.76
CA ILE A 327 5.62 21.68 -25.77
C ILE A 327 4.41 20.93 -25.22
N ASN A 328 3.64 20.26 -26.08
CA ASN A 328 2.55 19.41 -25.64
C ASN A 328 3.07 18.19 -24.86
N VAL A 329 2.50 17.95 -23.69
CA VAL A 329 2.79 16.84 -22.79
C VAL A 329 1.49 16.12 -22.43
N TYR A 330 1.58 15.02 -21.69
CA TYR A 330 0.44 14.41 -21.00
C TYR A 330 0.75 14.29 -19.52
N THR A 331 -0.27 14.37 -18.66
CA THR A 331 -0.06 14.37 -17.21
C THR A 331 -1.18 13.70 -16.45
N THR A 332 -0.84 13.03 -15.34
CA THR A 332 -1.78 12.52 -14.33
C THR A 332 -1.42 13.04 -12.95
N GLN A 333 -2.42 13.17 -12.08
CA GLN A 333 -2.19 13.30 -10.64
C GLN A 333 -2.46 11.95 -10.02
N ARG A 334 -1.48 11.43 -9.29
CA ARG A 334 -1.60 10.23 -8.46
C ARG A 334 -1.58 10.63 -6.99
N VAL A 335 -2.50 10.11 -6.20
CA VAL A 335 -2.60 10.35 -4.76
C VAL A 335 -2.71 9.02 -4.05
N ASN A 336 -1.91 8.85 -3.00
CA ASN A 336 -2.01 7.74 -2.06
C ASN A 336 -2.42 8.34 -0.70
N ALA A 337 -3.57 7.93 -0.19
CA ALA A 337 -4.08 8.35 1.11
C ALA A 337 -4.42 7.10 1.94
N ASN A 338 -3.77 6.88 3.08
CA ASN A 338 -4.04 5.73 3.96
C ASN A 338 -4.05 4.36 3.25
N GLY A 339 -3.19 4.15 2.24
CA GLY A 339 -3.16 2.90 1.49
C GLY A 339 -4.14 2.83 0.31
N TYR A 340 -4.94 3.87 0.07
CA TYR A 340 -5.84 3.97 -1.07
C TYR A 340 -5.21 4.80 -2.20
N LEU A 341 -5.13 4.20 -3.38
CA LEU A 341 -4.62 4.84 -4.59
C LEU A 341 -5.75 5.53 -5.37
N ASN A 342 -5.52 6.76 -5.82
CA ASN A 342 -6.32 7.42 -6.84
C ASN A 342 -5.40 8.06 -7.88
N GLU A 343 -5.66 7.81 -9.16
CA GLU A 343 -5.00 8.50 -10.26
C GLU A 343 -6.06 8.97 -11.26
N TYR A 344 -5.87 10.18 -11.79
CA TYR A 344 -6.69 10.72 -12.88
C TYR A 344 -5.87 11.66 -13.76
N ALA A 345 -6.22 11.74 -15.04
CA ALA A 345 -5.54 12.60 -16.00
C ALA A 345 -5.82 14.10 -15.72
N GLY A 346 -4.85 14.95 -16.07
CA GLY A 346 -4.99 16.39 -15.93
C GLY A 346 -6.12 16.94 -16.81
N LEU A 347 -6.78 18.00 -16.34
CA LEU A 347 -7.87 18.64 -17.09
C LEU A 347 -7.24 19.59 -18.13
N PRO A 348 -7.35 19.30 -19.45
CA PRO A 348 -6.66 20.09 -20.47
C PRO A 348 -7.20 21.52 -20.53
N GLY A 349 -6.32 22.52 -20.48
CA GLY A 349 -6.72 23.93 -20.51
C GLY A 349 -7.39 24.37 -21.82
N ASN A 350 -7.28 23.57 -22.88
CA ASN A 350 -7.95 23.79 -24.17
C ASN A 350 -9.33 23.10 -24.27
N SER A 351 -9.75 22.33 -23.26
CA SER A 351 -10.98 21.51 -23.28
C SER A 351 -11.95 21.86 -22.13
N LEU A 352 -11.93 23.12 -21.70
CA LEU A 352 -12.78 23.64 -20.64
C LEU A 352 -14.23 23.84 -21.15
N ALA A 353 -15.21 23.61 -20.28
CA ALA A 353 -16.62 23.85 -20.55
C ALA A 353 -17.25 24.77 -19.51
N ASN A 354 -18.45 25.25 -19.82
CA ASN A 354 -19.26 26.09 -18.93
C ASN A 354 -20.43 25.31 -18.30
N HIS A 355 -20.56 24.02 -18.59
CA HIS A 355 -21.58 23.14 -18.03
C HIS A 355 -21.02 21.73 -17.88
N TYR A 356 -21.17 21.15 -16.70
CA TYR A 356 -20.70 19.81 -16.37
C TYR A 356 -21.75 18.99 -15.65
N TYR A 357 -21.76 17.68 -15.89
CA TYR A 357 -22.63 16.70 -15.25
C TYR A 357 -21.84 15.77 -14.34
N TYR A 358 -22.45 15.43 -13.22
CA TYR A 358 -22.14 14.25 -12.42
C TYR A 358 -23.44 13.45 -12.20
N PRO A 359 -23.52 12.18 -12.62
CA PRO A 359 -24.77 11.42 -12.56
C PRO A 359 -25.34 11.27 -11.16
N TRP A 360 -24.47 11.25 -10.14
CA TRP A 360 -24.87 10.89 -8.79
C TRP A 360 -23.95 11.45 -7.72
N VAL A 361 -24.56 11.88 -6.62
CA VAL A 361 -23.88 12.19 -5.37
C VAL A 361 -24.33 11.21 -4.29
N ASP A 362 -23.38 10.80 -3.46
CA ASP A 362 -23.64 10.01 -2.26
C ASP A 362 -22.90 10.70 -1.11
N SER A 363 -23.63 11.53 -0.36
CA SER A 363 -23.09 12.28 0.77
C SER A 363 -24.04 12.17 1.94
N MET A 364 -23.88 11.09 2.72
CA MET A 364 -24.71 10.76 3.87
C MET A 364 -23.84 10.36 5.05
N ALA A 365 -23.97 11.06 6.19
CA ALA A 365 -23.22 10.70 7.39
C ALA A 365 -23.52 9.26 7.84
N GLY A 366 -24.77 8.81 7.69
CA GLY A 366 -25.18 7.44 8.02
C GLY A 366 -24.46 6.36 7.19
N ASN A 367 -24.00 6.69 5.99
CA ASN A 367 -23.24 5.79 5.13
C ASN A 367 -21.72 6.03 5.21
N LYS A 368 -21.26 6.91 6.12
CA LYS A 368 -19.86 7.38 6.17
C LYS A 368 -19.36 7.89 4.81
N THR A 369 -20.25 8.48 4.00
CA THR A 369 -19.92 9.10 2.72
C THR A 369 -19.95 10.62 2.85
N THR A 370 -19.00 11.29 2.22
CA THR A 370 -19.05 12.74 2.05
C THR A 370 -18.59 13.09 0.64
N ALA A 371 -19.33 13.96 -0.03
CA ALA A 371 -18.99 14.41 -1.37
C ALA A 371 -18.67 15.91 -1.41
N TRP A 372 -17.76 16.27 -2.31
CA TRP A 372 -17.38 17.65 -2.62
C TRP A 372 -17.38 17.83 -4.13
N ILE A 373 -17.80 19.03 -4.55
CA ILE A 373 -17.61 19.52 -5.92
C ILE A 373 -16.52 20.58 -5.87
N LEU A 374 -15.41 20.29 -6.54
CA LEU A 374 -14.30 21.22 -6.67
C LEU A 374 -14.45 21.96 -7.99
N VAL A 375 -14.31 23.29 -7.96
CA VAL A 375 -14.44 24.15 -9.14
C VAL A 375 -13.28 25.12 -9.17
N GLY A 376 -12.62 25.23 -10.31
CA GLY A 376 -11.57 26.22 -10.54
C GLY A 376 -11.86 27.13 -11.72
N ASN A 377 -11.42 28.37 -11.60
CA ASN A 377 -11.51 29.39 -12.62
C ASN A 377 -10.16 29.52 -13.34
N PRO A 378 -10.05 29.03 -14.59
CA PRO A 378 -8.83 29.11 -15.40
C PRO A 378 -8.59 30.50 -16.01
N SER A 379 -9.57 31.40 -15.96
CA SER A 379 -9.41 32.74 -16.53
C SER A 379 -8.40 33.54 -15.72
N SER A 380 -7.57 34.33 -16.42
CA SER A 380 -6.70 35.34 -15.82
C SER A 380 -7.38 36.71 -15.64
N THR A 381 -8.58 36.90 -16.20
CA THR A 381 -9.24 38.22 -16.26
C THR A 381 -10.70 38.22 -15.86
N GLN A 382 -11.43 37.12 -16.06
CA GLN A 382 -12.87 37.05 -15.86
C GLN A 382 -13.23 36.34 -14.56
N THR A 383 -14.13 36.92 -13.78
CA THR A 383 -14.76 36.25 -12.64
C THR A 383 -15.81 35.27 -13.15
N ALA A 384 -15.73 34.01 -12.70
CA ALA A 384 -16.76 33.02 -12.96
C ALA A 384 -17.94 33.22 -12.01
N ALA A 385 -19.15 33.36 -12.53
CA ALA A 385 -20.39 33.11 -11.80
C ALA A 385 -20.71 31.62 -11.96
N VAL A 386 -20.83 30.89 -10.85
CA VAL A 386 -20.98 29.44 -10.83
C VAL A 386 -22.25 29.06 -10.07
N THR A 387 -23.06 28.19 -10.66
CA THR A 387 -24.25 27.60 -10.04
C THR A 387 -24.08 26.09 -9.97
N ILE A 388 -24.28 25.51 -8.77
CA ILE A 388 -24.34 24.05 -8.57
C ILE A 388 -25.79 23.67 -8.31
N LYS A 389 -26.31 22.71 -9.08
CA LYS A 389 -27.68 22.19 -8.94
C LYS A 389 -27.64 20.70 -8.59
N LEU A 390 -28.67 20.22 -7.89
CA LEU A 390 -28.99 18.80 -7.70
C LEU A 390 -30.42 18.56 -8.18
N ALA A 391 -30.58 17.70 -9.19
CA ALA A 391 -31.88 17.42 -9.80
C ALA A 391 -32.64 18.71 -10.18
N GLY A 392 -31.94 19.64 -10.83
CA GLY A 392 -32.46 20.96 -11.22
C GLY A 392 -32.62 21.98 -10.08
N THR A 393 -32.53 21.56 -8.81
CA THR A 393 -32.63 22.47 -7.66
C THR A 393 -31.28 23.10 -7.36
N ILE A 394 -31.21 24.43 -7.27
CA ILE A 394 -29.97 25.14 -6.90
C ILE A 394 -29.56 24.76 -5.48
N LEU A 395 -28.33 24.25 -5.34
CA LEU A 395 -27.67 24.01 -4.06
C LEU A 395 -26.81 25.20 -3.65
N GLU A 396 -26.03 25.72 -4.59
CA GLU A 396 -25.05 26.79 -4.37
C GLU A 396 -25.05 27.75 -5.55
N ASN A 397 -24.84 29.03 -5.26
CA ASN A 397 -24.57 30.07 -6.25
C ASN A 397 -23.48 30.98 -5.69
N PHE A 398 -22.38 31.15 -6.42
CA PHE A 398 -21.21 31.90 -5.95
C PHE A 398 -20.40 32.47 -7.12
N THR A 399 -19.51 33.40 -6.80
CA THR A 399 -18.50 33.90 -7.74
C THR A 399 -17.12 33.36 -7.39
N LEU A 400 -16.28 33.17 -8.41
CA LEU A 400 -14.92 32.68 -8.27
C LEU A 400 -13.96 33.58 -9.05
N ASN A 401 -12.99 34.17 -8.35
CA ASN A 401 -12.05 35.12 -8.92
C ASN A 401 -11.12 34.44 -9.95
N PRO A 402 -10.55 35.21 -10.91
CA PRO A 402 -9.54 34.71 -11.83
C PRO A 402 -8.41 33.93 -11.12
N GLY A 403 -8.01 32.79 -11.68
CA GLY A 403 -6.91 31.96 -11.17
C GLY A 403 -7.14 31.32 -9.78
N THR A 404 -8.40 31.26 -9.30
CA THR A 404 -8.72 30.68 -7.99
C THR A 404 -9.57 29.41 -8.11
N MET A 405 -9.64 28.63 -7.04
CA MET A 405 -10.49 27.45 -6.93
C MET A 405 -11.26 27.44 -5.62
N THR A 406 -12.33 26.64 -5.56
CA THR A 406 -13.09 26.38 -4.33
C THR A 406 -13.54 24.93 -4.28
N ALA A 407 -13.78 24.41 -3.07
CA ALA A 407 -14.36 23.09 -2.83
C ALA A 407 -15.68 23.25 -2.06
N LYS A 408 -16.78 22.79 -2.65
CA LYS A 408 -18.13 22.87 -2.07
C LYS A 408 -18.53 21.51 -1.53
N LYS A 409 -18.64 21.40 -0.21
CA LYS A 409 -19.13 20.19 0.46
C LYS A 409 -20.63 20.03 0.22
N ILE A 410 -21.05 18.87 -0.25
CA ILE A 410 -22.46 18.49 -0.35
C ILE A 410 -22.87 17.84 0.97
N VAL A 411 -23.92 18.31 1.63
CA VAL A 411 -24.31 17.86 2.98
C VAL A 411 -25.64 17.11 2.95
N GLU A 412 -25.66 15.86 3.40
CA GLU A 412 -26.88 15.02 3.55
C GLU A 412 -27.73 14.97 2.27
N LYS A 413 -27.11 14.63 1.14
CA LYS A 413 -27.78 14.48 -0.17
C LYS A 413 -27.38 13.18 -0.85
N THR A 414 -28.36 12.56 -1.50
CA THR A 414 -28.15 11.44 -2.42
C THR A 414 -28.95 11.67 -3.71
N GLY A 415 -28.52 11.04 -4.80
CA GLY A 415 -29.19 11.12 -6.09
C GLY A 415 -28.48 12.03 -7.07
N GLY A 416 -29.17 12.50 -8.10
CA GLY A 416 -28.56 13.31 -9.15
C GLY A 416 -29.58 13.81 -10.17
N PRO A 417 -29.11 14.41 -11.27
CA PRO A 417 -27.70 14.74 -11.50
C PRO A 417 -27.25 15.92 -10.63
N ILE A 418 -25.95 16.00 -10.36
CA ILE A 418 -25.32 17.29 -10.03
C ILE A 418 -24.96 17.97 -11.35
N GLU A 419 -25.33 19.24 -11.47
CA GLU A 419 -24.96 20.09 -12.60
C GLU A 419 -24.13 21.26 -12.09
N VAL A 420 -23.02 21.55 -12.76
CA VAL A 420 -22.18 22.72 -12.49
C VAL A 420 -22.19 23.61 -13.71
N GLU A 421 -22.79 24.78 -13.61
CA GLU A 421 -22.93 25.76 -14.68
C GLU A 421 -22.09 27.00 -14.38
N SER A 422 -21.53 27.62 -15.42
CA SER A 422 -20.83 28.90 -15.31
C SER A 422 -21.05 29.80 -16.53
N ASN A 423 -20.82 31.10 -16.36
CA ASN A 423 -20.80 32.08 -17.46
C ASN A 423 -19.52 32.01 -18.31
N ILE A 424 -18.45 31.35 -17.84
CA ILE A 424 -17.19 31.16 -18.56
C ILE A 424 -16.76 29.69 -18.54
N GLY A 425 -15.72 29.35 -19.29
CA GLY A 425 -15.09 28.02 -19.20
C GLY A 425 -14.42 27.83 -17.83
N ILE A 426 -14.78 26.75 -17.13
CA ILE A 426 -14.24 26.33 -15.84
C ILE A 426 -13.73 24.90 -15.92
N TYR A 427 -13.06 24.42 -14.87
CA TYR A 427 -12.76 23.00 -14.68
C TYR A 427 -13.30 22.54 -13.32
N THR A 428 -13.73 21.28 -13.24
CA THR A 428 -14.36 20.75 -12.02
C THR A 428 -14.12 19.25 -11.85
N THR A 429 -14.00 18.82 -10.60
CA THR A 429 -13.99 17.41 -10.18
C THR A 429 -15.03 17.19 -9.09
N GLN A 430 -15.45 15.94 -8.94
CA GLN A 430 -16.17 15.48 -7.75
C GLN A 430 -15.23 14.60 -6.93
N ARG A 431 -15.04 14.94 -5.65
CA ARG A 431 -14.41 14.06 -4.66
C ARG A 431 -15.47 13.42 -3.77
N VAL A 432 -15.43 12.11 -3.58
CA VAL A 432 -16.25 11.35 -2.62
C VAL A 432 -15.32 10.64 -1.66
N VAL A 433 -15.39 10.94 -0.38
CA VAL A 433 -14.72 10.17 0.67
C VAL A 433 -15.71 9.15 1.21
N PHE A 434 -15.30 7.89 1.28
CA PHE A 434 -16.10 6.79 1.80
C PHE A 434 -15.27 6.01 2.81
N ASN A 435 -15.68 6.10 4.08
CA ASN A 435 -14.88 5.65 5.21
C ASN A 435 -13.47 6.30 5.15
N SER A 436 -12.41 5.51 4.96
CA SER A 436 -11.02 6.01 4.83
C SER A 436 -10.50 6.01 3.40
N SER A 437 -11.31 5.53 2.44
CA SER A 437 -11.03 5.59 1.00
C SER A 437 -11.57 6.88 0.40
N PHE A 438 -11.08 7.27 -0.77
CA PHE A 438 -11.65 8.39 -1.49
C PHE A 438 -11.64 8.16 -3.00
N SER A 439 -12.48 8.97 -3.65
CA SER A 439 -12.67 8.95 -5.08
C SER A 439 -12.75 10.33 -5.67
N GLU A 440 -11.81 10.73 -6.51
CA GLU A 440 -11.90 11.92 -7.35
C GLU A 440 -11.95 11.57 -8.84
N TYR A 441 -12.84 12.25 -9.57
CA TYR A 441 -12.96 12.18 -11.03
C TYR A 441 -13.42 13.51 -11.64
N ALA A 442 -13.09 13.71 -12.92
CA ALA A 442 -13.45 14.90 -13.68
C ALA A 442 -14.95 14.97 -13.97
N GLY A 443 -15.54 16.16 -13.93
CA GLY A 443 -16.91 16.36 -14.40
C GLY A 443 -17.05 16.05 -15.89
N ILE A 444 -18.22 15.55 -16.30
CA ILE A 444 -18.51 15.26 -17.71
C ILE A 444 -18.97 16.56 -18.39
N PRO A 445 -18.19 17.15 -19.31
CA PRO A 445 -18.57 18.39 -19.99
C PRO A 445 -19.84 18.19 -20.82
N GLY A 446 -20.79 19.11 -20.73
CA GLY A 446 -22.08 19.02 -21.43
C GLY A 446 -21.95 19.06 -22.97
N ASN A 447 -20.83 19.56 -23.49
CA ASN A 447 -20.49 19.51 -24.91
C ASN A 447 -19.77 18.21 -25.34
N ASN A 448 -19.41 17.33 -24.39
CA ASN A 448 -18.70 16.07 -24.62
C ASN A 448 -19.48 14.86 -24.11
N ILE A 449 -20.77 14.83 -24.40
CA ILE A 449 -21.67 13.70 -24.18
C ILE A 449 -21.91 12.92 -25.49
N SER A 450 -22.45 11.71 -25.40
CA SER A 450 -22.65 10.80 -26.54
C SER A 450 -23.93 9.99 -26.38
N ASN A 451 -24.41 9.42 -27.47
CA ASN A 451 -25.48 8.42 -27.44
C ASN A 451 -24.93 6.98 -27.35
N GLN A 452 -23.60 6.83 -27.38
CA GLN A 452 -22.93 5.53 -27.28
C GLN A 452 -21.67 5.61 -26.40
N TYR A 453 -21.53 4.63 -25.51
CA TYR A 453 -20.42 4.50 -24.57
C TYR A 453 -19.93 3.06 -24.43
N TYR A 454 -18.66 2.92 -24.06
CA TYR A 454 -18.06 1.65 -23.67
C TYR A 454 -17.54 1.70 -22.23
N TYR A 455 -17.69 0.58 -21.55
CA TYR A 455 -16.92 0.23 -20.37
C TYR A 455 -16.21 -1.10 -20.67
N PRO A 456 -14.88 -1.17 -20.53
CA PRO A 456 -14.13 -2.36 -20.93
C PRO A 456 -14.53 -3.57 -20.10
N TRP A 457 -15.01 -3.39 -18.87
CA TRP A 457 -15.35 -4.52 -18.01
C TRP A 457 -16.33 -4.17 -16.88
N ILE A 458 -17.15 -5.15 -16.50
CA ILE A 458 -18.08 -5.15 -15.36
C ILE A 458 -17.62 -6.14 -14.30
N ASP A 459 -17.59 -5.67 -13.06
CA ASP A 459 -17.17 -6.46 -11.90
C ASP A 459 -18.25 -6.46 -10.83
N SER A 460 -19.09 -7.48 -10.86
CA SER A 460 -20.17 -7.60 -9.90
C SER A 460 -20.48 -9.06 -9.65
N MET A 461 -19.79 -9.63 -8.67
CA MET A 461 -19.94 -11.03 -8.26
C MET A 461 -20.14 -11.09 -6.75
N THR A 462 -21.26 -11.68 -6.31
CA THR A 462 -21.63 -11.80 -4.89
C THR A 462 -20.53 -12.48 -4.05
N GLY A 463 -19.81 -13.45 -4.62
CA GLY A 463 -18.71 -14.15 -3.95
C GLY A 463 -17.39 -13.37 -3.85
N ASN A 464 -17.20 -12.33 -4.69
CA ASN A 464 -15.94 -11.56 -4.75
C ASN A 464 -16.02 -10.25 -3.93
N LYS A 465 -17.15 -10.02 -3.23
CA LYS A 465 -17.46 -8.77 -2.51
C LYS A 465 -17.27 -7.50 -3.38
N THR A 466 -17.45 -7.61 -4.71
CA THR A 466 -17.40 -6.52 -5.68
C THR A 466 -18.81 -6.22 -6.21
N THR A 467 -19.10 -4.95 -6.51
CA THR A 467 -20.37 -4.58 -7.14
C THR A 467 -20.18 -3.40 -8.07
N SER A 468 -20.52 -3.59 -9.35
CA SER A 468 -20.58 -2.54 -10.35
C SER A 468 -21.98 -1.95 -10.48
N TRP A 469 -22.02 -0.64 -10.65
CA TRP A 469 -23.20 0.18 -10.89
C TRP A 469 -22.97 1.00 -12.15
N ILE A 470 -23.99 1.08 -12.99
CA ILE A 470 -23.99 1.92 -14.20
C ILE A 470 -24.96 3.06 -13.95
N LEU A 471 -24.42 4.28 -13.89
CA LEU A 471 -25.19 5.48 -13.66
C LEU A 471 -25.35 6.20 -14.99
N VAL A 472 -26.59 6.53 -15.34
CA VAL A 472 -26.91 7.18 -16.62
C VAL A 472 -27.85 8.34 -16.34
N GLY A 473 -27.58 9.47 -16.96
CA GLY A 473 -28.43 10.64 -16.89
C GLY A 473 -28.85 11.15 -18.26
N ASN A 474 -30.07 11.66 -18.31
CA ASN A 474 -30.67 12.27 -19.48
C ASN A 474 -30.52 13.80 -19.40
N PRO A 475 -29.65 14.42 -20.23
CA PRO A 475 -29.46 15.87 -20.24
C PRO A 475 -30.59 16.62 -20.96
N SER A 476 -31.46 15.93 -21.69
CA SER A 476 -32.56 16.57 -22.41
C SER A 476 -33.61 17.11 -21.43
N SER A 477 -34.11 18.31 -21.72
CA SER A 477 -35.27 18.89 -21.03
C SER A 477 -36.61 18.51 -21.65
N THR A 478 -36.61 17.84 -22.81
CA THR A 478 -37.83 17.56 -23.60
C THR A 478 -37.97 16.12 -24.07
N GLN A 479 -36.87 15.40 -24.29
CA GLN A 479 -36.88 14.06 -24.89
C GLN A 479 -36.62 12.97 -23.84
N THR A 480 -37.41 11.91 -23.91
CA THR A 480 -37.16 10.68 -23.15
C THR A 480 -36.03 9.89 -23.82
N ALA A 481 -35.02 9.51 -23.04
CA ALA A 481 -33.97 8.60 -23.49
C ALA A 481 -34.49 7.15 -23.41
N THR A 482 -34.29 6.39 -24.47
CA THR A 482 -34.37 4.92 -24.50
C THR A 482 -32.94 4.42 -24.50
N ILE A 483 -32.58 3.56 -23.55
CA ILE A 483 -31.21 3.10 -23.32
C ILE A 483 -31.16 1.58 -23.39
N THR A 484 -30.21 1.05 -24.16
CA THR A 484 -29.92 -0.37 -24.27
C THR A 484 -28.53 -0.66 -23.71
N LEU A 485 -28.44 -1.61 -22.79
CA LEU A 485 -27.21 -2.15 -22.24
C LEU A 485 -26.90 -3.49 -22.91
N THR A 486 -25.68 -3.66 -23.43
CA THR A 486 -25.21 -4.91 -24.04
C THR A 486 -23.89 -5.30 -23.39
N LEU A 487 -23.79 -6.50 -22.81
CA LEU A 487 -22.58 -7.01 -22.17
C LEU A 487 -21.99 -8.16 -22.98
N ALA A 488 -20.73 -8.01 -23.42
CA ALA A 488 -20.03 -9.00 -24.25
C ALA A 488 -20.85 -9.44 -25.47
N GLY A 489 -21.48 -8.48 -26.14
CA GLY A 489 -22.34 -8.70 -27.31
C GLY A 489 -23.77 -9.21 -27.00
N ASN A 490 -24.09 -9.53 -25.75
CA ASN A 490 -25.40 -10.02 -25.34
C ASN A 490 -26.26 -8.89 -24.78
N SER A 491 -27.50 -8.77 -25.27
CA SER A 491 -28.47 -7.81 -24.73
C SER A 491 -28.70 -8.08 -23.24
N LEU A 492 -28.48 -7.06 -22.41
CA LEU A 492 -28.61 -7.16 -20.96
C LEU A 492 -29.94 -6.57 -20.47
N GLU A 493 -30.21 -5.31 -20.82
CA GLU A 493 -31.38 -4.58 -20.33
C GLU A 493 -31.72 -3.44 -21.30
N ASN A 494 -33.02 -3.12 -21.40
CA ASN A 494 -33.52 -1.92 -22.08
C ASN A 494 -34.45 -1.16 -21.12
N PHE A 495 -34.25 0.15 -20.97
CA PHE A 495 -35.05 1.00 -20.10
C PHE A 495 -35.15 2.41 -20.64
N THR A 496 -36.11 3.19 -20.11
CA THR A 496 -36.28 4.60 -20.46
C THR A 496 -35.93 5.53 -19.30
N LEU A 497 -35.47 6.74 -19.62
CA LEU A 497 -35.25 7.83 -18.67
C LEU A 497 -35.98 9.09 -19.14
N ALA A 498 -36.84 9.63 -18.26
CA ALA A 498 -37.52 10.89 -18.49
C ALA A 498 -36.51 12.06 -18.67
N PRO A 499 -36.93 13.18 -19.29
CA PRO A 499 -36.11 14.39 -19.35
C PRO A 499 -35.56 14.81 -17.98
N GLY A 500 -34.27 15.13 -17.91
CA GLY A 500 -33.57 15.53 -16.68
C GLY A 500 -33.36 14.43 -15.63
N ALA A 501 -33.83 13.20 -15.87
CA ALA A 501 -33.74 12.12 -14.91
C ALA A 501 -32.37 11.40 -14.94
N VAL A 502 -32.00 10.81 -13.80
CA VAL A 502 -30.86 9.90 -13.67
C VAL A 502 -31.31 8.54 -13.14
N THR A 503 -30.52 7.50 -13.39
CA THR A 503 -30.69 6.19 -12.77
C THR A 503 -29.34 5.60 -12.38
N ALA A 504 -29.35 4.67 -11.42
CA ALA A 504 -28.23 3.85 -11.05
C ALA A 504 -28.64 2.37 -11.17
N LYS A 505 -28.04 1.63 -12.10
CA LYS A 505 -28.32 0.22 -12.37
C LYS A 505 -27.26 -0.67 -11.75
N LYS A 506 -27.66 -1.52 -10.79
CA LYS A 506 -26.78 -2.51 -10.17
C LYS A 506 -26.59 -3.70 -11.10
N MET A 507 -25.34 -4.06 -11.39
CA MET A 507 -25.00 -5.12 -12.35
C MET A 507 -24.97 -6.51 -11.68
N ILE A 508 -26.05 -6.96 -11.06
CA ILE A 508 -26.05 -8.18 -10.21
C ILE A 508 -25.54 -9.42 -10.96
N GLU A 509 -24.53 -10.09 -10.41
CA GLU A 509 -23.92 -11.33 -10.94
C GLU A 509 -23.49 -11.20 -12.41
N LYS A 510 -22.92 -10.05 -12.77
CA LYS A 510 -22.36 -9.78 -14.10
C LYS A 510 -20.86 -9.60 -13.99
N ILE A 511 -20.14 -10.34 -14.83
CA ILE A 511 -18.69 -10.23 -14.98
C ILE A 511 -18.32 -10.27 -16.45
N GLY A 512 -17.28 -9.51 -16.83
CA GLY A 512 -16.76 -9.50 -18.19
C GLY A 512 -17.03 -8.19 -18.91
N GLY A 513 -16.75 -8.17 -20.22
CA GLY A 513 -16.94 -7.00 -21.04
C GLY A 513 -16.72 -7.26 -22.52
N PRO A 514 -16.85 -6.21 -23.34
CA PRO A 514 -17.20 -4.85 -22.93
C PRO A 514 -18.69 -4.71 -22.60
N LEU A 515 -19.03 -3.79 -21.69
CA LEU A 515 -20.37 -3.24 -21.60
C LEU A 515 -20.49 -2.09 -22.60
N LYS A 516 -21.46 -2.17 -23.49
CA LYS A 516 -21.87 -1.12 -24.42
C LYS A 516 -23.17 -0.49 -23.93
N ILE A 517 -23.23 0.83 -23.94
CA ILE A 517 -24.45 1.60 -23.70
C ILE A 517 -24.83 2.29 -25.00
N GLU A 518 -26.08 2.16 -25.41
CA GLU A 518 -26.64 2.83 -26.58
C GLU A 518 -27.91 3.57 -26.21
N SER A 519 -28.10 4.76 -26.77
CA SER A 519 -29.30 5.55 -26.57
C SER A 519 -29.78 6.22 -27.86
N ASN A 520 -31.08 6.51 -27.93
CA ASN A 520 -31.68 7.28 -29.03
C ASN A 520 -31.32 8.79 -28.98
N ILE A 521 -30.87 9.29 -27.84
CA ILE A 521 -30.39 10.67 -27.66
C ILE A 521 -29.02 10.66 -26.97
N THR A 522 -28.34 11.81 -26.91
CA THR A 522 -27.12 11.92 -26.11
C THR A 522 -27.44 11.84 -24.62
N VAL A 523 -26.68 11.04 -23.89
CA VAL A 523 -26.74 10.85 -22.45
C VAL A 523 -25.35 11.05 -21.85
N TYR A 524 -25.25 11.12 -20.52
CA TYR A 524 -23.98 11.05 -19.82
C TYR A 524 -24.01 9.88 -18.84
N THR A 525 -22.86 9.24 -18.61
CA THR A 525 -22.81 8.02 -17.80
C THR A 525 -21.50 7.90 -17.04
N THR A 526 -21.60 7.32 -15.86
CA THR A 526 -20.46 6.80 -15.10
C THR A 526 -20.64 5.32 -14.77
N GLN A 527 -19.55 4.59 -14.59
CA GLN A 527 -19.55 3.33 -13.88
C GLN A 527 -18.95 3.56 -12.49
N ARG A 528 -19.60 3.01 -11.48
CA ARG A 528 -19.17 3.02 -10.09
C ARG A 528 -18.96 1.59 -9.63
N VAL A 529 -17.88 1.32 -8.91
CA VAL A 529 -17.64 0.01 -8.33
C VAL A 529 -17.22 0.13 -6.88
N THR A 530 -17.79 -0.76 -6.07
CA THR A 530 -17.49 -0.90 -4.65
C THR A 530 -16.84 -2.25 -4.39
N TRP A 531 -15.83 -2.28 -3.52
CA TRP A 531 -15.09 -3.49 -3.18
C TRP A 531 -14.81 -3.60 -1.67
N ILE A 532 -14.86 -4.81 -1.14
CA ILE A 532 -14.38 -5.15 0.21
C ILE A 532 -13.15 -6.04 0.05
N THR A 533 -11.98 -5.56 0.48
CA THR A 533 -10.84 -6.44 0.69
C THR A 533 -10.85 -7.09 2.05
N ALA A 534 -10.33 -8.31 2.13
CA ALA A 534 -9.55 -8.74 3.29
C ALA A 534 -8.08 -8.57 2.93
N THR A 535 -7.35 -7.75 3.68
CA THR A 535 -5.90 -7.91 3.73
C THR A 535 -5.63 -9.18 4.55
N GLY A 536 -4.56 -9.91 4.25
CA GLY A 536 -4.15 -11.10 5.00
C GLY A 536 -2.75 -11.51 4.54
N PRO A 537 -1.89 -12.06 5.41
CA PRO A 537 -0.52 -12.38 5.06
C PRO A 537 -0.50 -13.46 3.96
N VAL A 538 0.35 -13.18 2.99
CA VAL A 538 0.60 -13.96 1.77
C VAL A 538 1.17 -15.33 2.15
N ALA A 539 0.31 -16.28 2.53
CA ALA A 539 0.76 -17.65 2.80
C ALA A 539 -0.19 -18.78 2.37
N ASN A 540 -1.50 -18.53 2.13
CA ASN A 540 -2.44 -19.63 1.83
C ASN A 540 -3.33 -19.44 0.58
N MET A 541 -2.92 -18.67 -0.43
CA MET A 541 -3.58 -18.67 -1.75
C MET A 541 -3.11 -19.80 -2.70
N LYS A 542 -2.81 -20.99 -2.15
CA LYS A 542 -2.37 -22.17 -2.93
C LYS A 542 -3.50 -23.02 -3.52
N SER A 543 -4.73 -22.55 -3.51
CA SER A 543 -5.84 -23.19 -4.24
C SER A 543 -6.84 -22.14 -4.70
N PHE A 544 -6.56 -21.47 -5.82
CA PHE A 544 -7.54 -20.91 -6.78
C PHE A 544 -6.84 -20.14 -7.92
N TYR A 545 -5.50 -20.12 -7.95
CA TYR A 545 -4.72 -19.77 -9.13
C TYR A 545 -4.44 -21.01 -9.96
N HIS A 546 -5.39 -21.39 -10.80
CA HIS A 546 -5.08 -22.20 -11.97
C HIS A 546 -5.94 -21.71 -13.12
N ASP A 547 -5.29 -21.02 -14.06
CA ASP A 547 -5.62 -20.93 -15.49
C ASP A 547 -7.02 -20.43 -15.88
N GLN A 548 -7.05 -19.48 -16.81
CA GLN A 548 -8.24 -18.92 -17.47
C GLN A 548 -9.18 -18.08 -16.58
N ASN A 549 -9.44 -16.85 -17.04
CA ASN A 549 -10.66 -16.08 -16.75
C ASN A 549 -11.00 -15.83 -15.27
N THR A 550 -10.47 -14.75 -14.69
CA THR A 550 -11.19 -13.87 -13.73
C THR A 550 -10.21 -12.85 -13.13
N SER A 551 -10.26 -11.61 -13.61
CA SER A 551 -9.64 -10.47 -12.91
C SER A 551 -10.52 -9.26 -13.09
N SER A 552 -11.39 -9.07 -12.10
CA SER A 552 -12.44 -8.07 -12.12
C SER A 552 -11.99 -6.75 -11.41
N THR A 553 -12.68 -5.63 -11.61
CA THR A 553 -12.24 -4.40 -12.28
C THR A 553 -12.78 -3.13 -11.68
N THR A 554 -12.02 -2.02 -11.59
CA THR A 554 -12.70 -0.72 -11.48
C THR A 554 -11.89 0.58 -11.73
N ASP A 555 -12.44 1.49 -12.54
CA ASP A 555 -11.73 2.53 -13.32
C ASP A 555 -12.18 4.00 -13.17
N ARG A 556 -11.45 5.03 -13.68
CA ARG A 556 -11.51 6.54 -13.60
C ARG A 556 -10.81 7.32 -14.71
N ALA A 557 -11.45 7.46 -15.87
CA ALA A 557 -10.98 8.34 -16.95
C ALA A 557 -11.39 9.84 -16.79
N VAL A 558 -10.50 10.75 -17.24
CA VAL A 558 -10.90 11.94 -18.04
C VAL A 558 -11.55 11.42 -19.32
N LEU A 559 -12.51 12.13 -19.93
CA LEU A 559 -13.18 11.75 -21.20
C LEU A 559 -12.30 10.88 -22.12
N ALA A 560 -12.39 9.56 -22.01
CA ALA A 560 -11.65 8.66 -22.86
C ALA A 560 -12.45 8.44 -24.13
N GLY A 561 -11.77 8.15 -25.23
CA GLY A 561 -12.41 7.93 -26.51
C GLY A 561 -11.64 6.96 -27.38
N LEU A 562 -12.12 6.83 -28.62
CA LEU A 562 -11.50 5.93 -29.59
C LEU A 562 -10.26 6.58 -30.19
N ALA A 563 -9.13 5.88 -30.20
CA ALA A 563 -7.89 6.34 -30.84
C ALA A 563 -7.02 5.16 -31.25
N ASN A 564 -6.02 5.42 -32.08
CA ASN A 564 -5.02 4.39 -32.43
C ASN A 564 -3.78 4.49 -31.53
N HIS A 565 -3.68 5.53 -30.68
CA HIS A 565 -2.57 5.73 -29.77
C HIS A 565 -3.06 6.31 -28.44
N HIS A 566 -2.77 5.59 -27.35
CA HIS A 566 -3.07 6.01 -25.98
C HIS A 566 -1.81 6.00 -25.12
N TYR A 567 -1.68 6.99 -24.24
CA TYR A 567 -0.58 7.11 -23.28
C TYR A 567 -1.05 6.90 -21.84
N TYR A 568 -0.15 6.34 -21.05
CA TYR A 568 -0.23 6.23 -19.61
C TYR A 568 1.13 6.63 -19.00
N PRO A 569 1.18 7.66 -18.13
CA PRO A 569 2.45 8.09 -17.54
C PRO A 569 3.15 7.00 -16.72
N TRP A 570 2.39 6.14 -16.04
CA TRP A 570 2.99 5.27 -15.02
C TRP A 570 2.24 3.98 -14.79
N ILE A 571 3.00 2.90 -14.75
CA ILE A 571 2.61 1.55 -14.38
C ILE A 571 3.39 1.14 -13.14
N ASP A 572 2.75 0.38 -12.25
CA ASP A 572 3.40 -0.21 -11.07
C ASP A 572 2.91 -1.65 -10.90
N SER A 573 3.78 -2.60 -11.22
CA SER A 573 3.46 -4.02 -11.23
C SER A 573 4.73 -4.88 -11.08
N VAL A 574 5.39 -4.78 -9.91
CA VAL A 574 6.63 -5.50 -9.60
C VAL A 574 6.39 -6.56 -8.54
N THR A 575 7.00 -7.74 -8.70
CA THR A 575 6.98 -8.83 -7.73
C THR A 575 7.53 -8.37 -6.37
N GLY A 576 6.75 -8.51 -5.30
CA GLY A 576 7.12 -8.07 -3.95
C GLY A 576 6.55 -6.70 -3.55
N ASN A 577 6.03 -5.92 -4.50
CA ASN A 577 5.14 -4.80 -4.21
C ASN A 577 3.70 -5.29 -4.07
N GLU A 578 2.88 -4.59 -3.28
CA GLU A 578 1.44 -4.82 -3.18
C GLU A 578 0.66 -4.27 -4.39
N THR A 579 1.38 -3.76 -5.41
CA THR A 579 0.79 -3.17 -6.62
C THR A 579 0.81 -4.13 -7.79
N THR A 580 -0.33 -4.26 -8.50
CA THR A 580 -0.41 -4.95 -9.79
C THR A 580 -1.17 -4.12 -10.80
N ALA A 581 -0.73 -4.12 -12.07
CA ALA A 581 -1.36 -3.34 -13.11
C ALA A 581 -1.80 -4.15 -14.34
N TRP A 582 -2.87 -3.72 -14.99
CA TRP A 582 -3.40 -4.28 -16.23
C TRP A 582 -3.70 -3.19 -17.24
N ILE A 583 -3.70 -3.56 -18.51
CA ILE A 583 -4.18 -2.73 -19.62
C ILE A 583 -5.31 -3.48 -20.30
N LEU A 584 -6.47 -2.83 -20.35
CA LEU A 584 -7.64 -3.35 -21.04
C LEU A 584 -7.76 -2.64 -22.37
N VAL A 585 -7.88 -3.40 -23.44
CA VAL A 585 -8.00 -2.89 -24.81
C VAL A 585 -9.26 -3.46 -25.41
N GLY A 586 -10.22 -2.59 -25.73
CA GLY A 586 -11.47 -2.98 -26.35
C GLY A 586 -11.57 -2.52 -27.80
N ASN A 587 -12.09 -3.42 -28.62
CA ASN A 587 -12.27 -3.19 -30.05
C ASN A 587 -13.74 -2.83 -30.33
N PRO A 588 -14.04 -1.56 -30.69
CA PRO A 588 -15.40 -1.13 -31.00
C PRO A 588 -15.88 -1.61 -32.38
N SER A 589 -14.96 -2.05 -33.25
CA SER A 589 -15.30 -2.55 -34.59
C SER A 589 -16.16 -3.79 -34.51
N THR A 590 -17.14 -3.90 -35.42
CA THR A 590 -17.97 -5.10 -35.58
C THR A 590 -17.44 -6.05 -36.65
N THR A 591 -16.41 -5.66 -37.39
CA THR A 591 -15.93 -6.39 -38.58
C THR A 591 -14.42 -6.59 -38.62
N GLN A 592 -13.63 -5.69 -38.03
CA GLN A 592 -12.17 -5.70 -38.13
C GLN A 592 -11.54 -6.10 -36.80
N THR A 593 -10.61 -7.05 -36.84
CA THR A 593 -9.73 -7.36 -35.71
C THR A 593 -8.70 -6.26 -35.56
N ALA A 594 -8.49 -5.76 -34.33
CA ALA A 594 -7.44 -4.79 -34.04
C ALA A 594 -6.10 -5.51 -33.80
N ASN A 595 -5.04 -5.07 -34.44
CA ASN A 595 -3.66 -5.44 -34.10
C ASN A 595 -3.12 -4.41 -33.11
N VAL A 596 -2.69 -4.86 -31.94
CA VAL A 596 -2.34 -4.00 -30.80
C VAL A 596 -0.91 -4.27 -30.36
N ILE A 597 -0.13 -3.20 -30.24
CA ILE A 597 1.22 -3.19 -29.68
C ILE A 597 1.20 -2.37 -28.39
N VAL A 598 1.77 -2.93 -27.32
CA VAL A 598 2.01 -2.19 -26.08
C VAL A 598 3.50 -1.97 -25.92
N LYS A 599 3.91 -0.71 -25.70
CA LYS A 599 5.30 -0.35 -25.43
C LYS A 599 5.44 0.15 -24.00
N PHE A 600 6.57 -0.16 -23.39
CA PHE A 600 7.00 0.38 -22.10
C PHE A 600 8.39 0.98 -22.25
N ALA A 601 8.52 2.27 -21.92
CA ALA A 601 9.74 3.07 -22.12
C ALA A 601 10.31 2.88 -23.56
N GLY A 602 9.42 2.94 -24.56
CA GLY A 602 9.74 2.77 -25.98
C GLY A 602 9.94 1.33 -26.46
N ASN A 603 10.06 0.34 -25.57
CA ASN A 603 10.26 -1.06 -25.94
C ASN A 603 8.93 -1.80 -26.07
N ILE A 604 8.75 -2.58 -27.14
CA ILE A 604 7.57 -3.45 -27.29
C ILE A 604 7.61 -4.55 -26.22
N ILE A 605 6.57 -4.63 -25.40
CA ILE A 605 6.43 -5.64 -24.34
C ILE A 605 5.24 -6.57 -24.57
N GLU A 606 4.24 -6.16 -25.34
CA GLU A 606 3.13 -7.01 -25.77
C GLU A 606 2.80 -6.75 -27.24
N ASN A 607 2.39 -7.80 -27.94
CA ASN A 607 1.86 -7.76 -29.30
C ASN A 607 0.75 -8.80 -29.42
N PHE A 608 -0.49 -8.36 -29.66
CA PHE A 608 -1.66 -9.23 -29.67
C PHE A 608 -2.78 -8.67 -30.54
N THR A 609 -3.80 -9.48 -30.76
CA THR A 609 -5.00 -9.08 -31.51
C THR A 609 -6.22 -8.99 -30.61
N VAL A 610 -7.14 -8.05 -30.89
CA VAL A 610 -8.43 -7.94 -30.22
C VAL A 610 -9.55 -8.13 -31.25
N ALA A 611 -10.36 -9.18 -31.06
CA ALA A 611 -11.44 -9.53 -31.98
C ALA A 611 -12.55 -8.45 -32.01
N PRO A 612 -13.31 -8.32 -33.11
CA PRO A 612 -14.41 -7.36 -33.21
C PRO A 612 -15.40 -7.46 -32.04
N GLY A 613 -15.76 -6.33 -31.43
CA GLY A 613 -16.74 -6.25 -30.34
C GLY A 613 -16.29 -6.85 -29.01
N THR A 614 -15.00 -7.19 -28.86
CA THR A 614 -14.44 -7.82 -27.65
C THR A 614 -13.47 -6.91 -26.92
N VAL A 615 -13.10 -7.32 -25.70
CA VAL A 615 -12.06 -6.69 -24.88
C VAL A 615 -10.99 -7.72 -24.56
N THR A 616 -9.73 -7.30 -24.52
CA THR A 616 -8.60 -8.11 -24.05
C THR A 616 -7.92 -7.39 -22.89
N ALA A 617 -7.63 -8.10 -21.81
CA ALA A 617 -6.88 -7.59 -20.67
C ALA A 617 -5.47 -8.18 -20.65
N LYS A 618 -4.46 -7.35 -20.46
CA LYS A 618 -3.05 -7.74 -20.33
C LYS A 618 -2.52 -7.31 -18.98
N LYS A 619 -2.00 -8.27 -18.21
CA LYS A 619 -1.31 -7.97 -16.94
C LYS A 619 0.09 -7.47 -17.26
N MET A 620 0.48 -6.33 -16.71
CA MET A 620 1.83 -5.80 -16.87
C MET A 620 2.74 -6.54 -15.90
N ILE A 621 3.63 -7.42 -16.37
CA ILE A 621 4.49 -8.22 -15.47
C ILE A 621 5.84 -7.51 -15.29
N GLU A 622 6.23 -7.30 -14.04
CA GLU A 622 7.54 -6.76 -13.64
C GLU A 622 7.87 -5.38 -14.26
N GLN A 623 6.85 -4.53 -14.41
CA GLN A 623 7.02 -3.16 -14.93
C GLN A 623 6.79 -2.13 -13.84
N MET A 624 7.68 -1.13 -13.72
CA MET A 624 7.50 0.03 -12.85
C MET A 624 8.07 1.29 -13.51
N GLY A 625 7.26 2.35 -13.53
CA GLY A 625 7.61 3.60 -14.22
C GLY A 625 6.77 3.81 -15.47
N GLY A 626 7.32 4.51 -16.44
CA GLY A 626 6.69 4.73 -17.74
C GLY A 626 7.59 5.52 -18.69
N PRO A 627 7.06 5.93 -19.85
CA PRO A 627 5.65 5.79 -20.23
C PRO A 627 5.26 4.40 -20.69
N LEU A 628 3.97 4.12 -20.61
CA LEU A 628 3.34 3.03 -21.33
C LEU A 628 2.49 3.58 -22.48
N GLU A 629 2.61 2.95 -23.63
CA GLU A 629 1.91 3.31 -24.86
C GLU A 629 1.11 2.12 -25.38
N VAL A 630 -0.12 2.36 -25.80
CA VAL A 630 -0.93 1.38 -26.54
C VAL A 630 -1.15 1.91 -27.94
N GLN A 631 -0.70 1.16 -28.94
CA GLN A 631 -0.84 1.48 -30.36
C GLN A 631 -1.65 0.42 -31.09
N SER A 632 -2.48 0.83 -32.05
CA SER A 632 -3.29 -0.08 -32.86
C SER A 632 -3.44 0.37 -34.31
N ASP A 633 -3.79 -0.56 -35.19
CA ASP A 633 -4.06 -0.28 -36.61
C ASP A 633 -5.45 0.32 -36.86
N ILE A 634 -6.40 0.08 -35.96
CA ILE A 634 -7.74 0.70 -35.95
C ILE A 634 -7.98 1.42 -34.62
N ALA A 635 -8.99 2.29 -34.57
CA ALA A 635 -9.33 3.00 -33.35
C ALA A 635 -9.88 2.02 -32.30
N VAL A 636 -9.22 1.96 -31.14
CA VAL A 636 -9.60 1.16 -29.96
C VAL A 636 -9.90 2.07 -28.79
N TYR A 637 -10.46 1.51 -27.72
CA TYR A 637 -10.49 2.18 -26.42
C TYR A 637 -9.67 1.41 -25.41
N THR A 638 -9.04 2.13 -24.49
CA THR A 638 -8.10 1.55 -23.54
C THR A 638 -8.30 2.10 -22.14
N THR A 639 -8.05 1.25 -21.14
CA THR A 639 -7.93 1.67 -19.75
C THR A 639 -6.75 0.98 -19.08
N GLN A 640 -6.16 1.65 -18.09
CA GLN A 640 -5.16 1.08 -17.20
C GLN A 640 -5.80 0.79 -15.86
N ARG A 641 -5.62 -0.41 -15.34
CA ARG A 641 -5.88 -0.76 -13.94
C ARG A 641 -4.64 -0.89 -13.10
N ALA A 642 -4.72 -0.44 -11.86
CA ALA A 642 -3.74 -0.60 -10.79
C ALA A 642 -4.45 -1.03 -9.49
N VAL A 643 -4.08 -2.16 -8.91
CA VAL A 643 -4.56 -2.63 -7.60
C VAL A 643 -3.45 -2.40 -6.59
N TYR A 644 -3.73 -1.80 -5.43
CA TYR A 644 -2.77 -1.50 -4.37
C TYR A 644 -3.41 -1.65 -2.98
N ARG A 645 -2.86 -2.52 -2.10
CA ARG A 645 -3.28 -2.71 -0.69
C ARG A 645 -4.81 -2.81 -0.48
N GLY A 646 -5.49 -3.52 -1.36
CA GLY A 646 -6.94 -3.68 -1.24
C GLY A 646 -7.79 -2.47 -1.62
N SER A 647 -7.16 -1.47 -2.23
CA SER A 647 -7.77 -0.51 -3.12
C SER A 647 -7.41 -0.88 -4.56
N PHE A 648 -8.14 -0.35 -5.52
CA PHE A 648 -7.68 -0.30 -6.89
C PHE A 648 -8.06 1.08 -7.45
N ASN A 649 -7.35 1.50 -8.48
CA ASN A 649 -7.67 2.62 -9.34
C ASN A 649 -7.49 2.13 -10.76
N GLU A 650 -8.27 2.65 -11.68
CA GLU A 650 -8.01 2.42 -13.07
C GLU A 650 -8.31 3.79 -13.73
N TYR A 651 -7.77 4.12 -14.91
CA TYR A 651 -8.20 5.28 -15.70
C TYR A 651 -8.14 5.03 -17.21
N GLY A 652 -8.92 5.76 -18.00
CA GLY A 652 -8.89 5.70 -19.46
C GLY A 652 -7.63 6.30 -20.06
N GLY A 653 -7.18 5.72 -21.18
CA GLY A 653 -5.96 6.14 -21.86
C GLY A 653 -6.05 7.56 -22.41
N ILE A 654 -4.95 8.31 -22.28
CA ILE A 654 -4.86 9.69 -22.79
C ILE A 654 -4.70 9.61 -24.31
N VAL A 655 -5.69 10.14 -25.04
CA VAL A 655 -5.74 10.08 -26.51
C VAL A 655 -4.76 11.06 -27.13
N VAL A 656 -3.98 10.58 -28.10
CA VAL A 656 -3.20 11.41 -29.03
C VAL A 656 -3.83 11.27 -30.42
N ASP A 657 -4.06 12.40 -31.10
CA ASP A 657 -4.68 12.40 -32.43
C ASP A 657 -3.78 11.75 -33.48
N ASN A 658 -4.40 10.98 -34.38
CA ASN A 658 -3.82 10.28 -35.53
C ASN A 658 -3.58 11.18 -36.75
N GLN A 659 -3.72 12.49 -36.62
CA GLN A 659 -3.50 13.42 -37.72
C GLN A 659 -2.01 13.80 -37.78
N ASN A 660 -1.18 12.92 -38.39
CA ASN A 660 0.10 13.23 -39.08
C ASN A 660 1.31 12.31 -38.81
N GLU A 661 1.14 11.05 -38.43
CA GLU A 661 2.21 10.07 -38.67
C GLU A 661 1.70 8.92 -39.53
N ASN A 662 1.91 9.06 -40.86
CA ASN A 662 2.01 7.96 -41.81
C ASN A 662 3.20 7.03 -41.48
N SER A 663 3.37 6.62 -40.22
CA SER A 663 4.34 5.60 -39.83
C SER A 663 3.63 4.26 -39.89
N TYR A 664 3.61 3.70 -41.10
CA TYR A 664 3.35 2.30 -41.38
C TYR A 664 3.89 1.41 -40.25
N LEU A 665 3.03 0.60 -39.65
CA LEU A 665 3.44 -0.60 -38.91
C LEU A 665 4.35 -1.41 -39.85
N LEU A 666 5.67 -1.28 -39.67
CA LEU A 666 6.66 -1.99 -40.46
C LEU A 666 6.63 -3.46 -40.02
N TRP A 667 5.88 -4.23 -40.80
CA TRP A 667 5.77 -5.67 -40.71
C TRP A 667 7.14 -6.29 -41.03
N THR A 668 7.85 -6.83 -40.04
CA THR A 668 8.93 -7.78 -40.32
C THR A 668 8.40 -9.18 -40.11
N LYS A 669 8.40 -9.93 -41.20
CA LYS A 669 7.88 -11.29 -41.37
C LYS A 669 8.56 -12.32 -40.49
#